data_AF-A0A6N7XEW9-F1
#
_entry.id   AF-A0A6N7XEW9-F1
#
_cell.length_a   1.000
_cell.length_b   1.000
_cell.length_c   1.000
_cell.angle_alpha   90.00
_cell.angle_beta   90.00
_cell.angle_gamma   90.00
#
_symmetry.space_group_name_H-M   'P 1'
#
loop_
_entity.id
_entity.type
_entity.pdbx_description
1 polymer ?
#
loop_
_entity_poly.entity_id
_entity_poly.type
_entity_poly.pdbx_seq_one_letter_code
_entity_poly.pdbx_strand_id
1 'polypeptide(L)'
;MSNELGEAITEIGDGAFSITDYSNKANSKVGINSVKLPDTIRIIGKEAFRYNALTSIEIPDSVISIKMSAFNGNLLQSLTLPESVTEVEGGAFTLNEISELKLSSGLTTIPPAFAFNKLKYIEIPEGVTRIDDKAFSDNELVEVKLPSTLKYLSGFNNNEFRNITIPESVEELGSNAFASNKLKSVTIPGNVKIIGKRAFNNTWHDQYLNSVIIEEGVEKIDEYAFANNQLKDVEIPSSLKELHGNGFFKNLGYDGSVHLFTQNYKNTNELQESKHHVINPAKLIIKYVFDDNILKEESTFKNPSTGEYLHIGDKNIEIIPQYRDNQYEPSDTNPIFIDLDHKENILTIQFKMKDIVEEVTIKSIGKVGSIAVNIGTSKDLVIDRLARKTFIIDSNNKEHEVELNWALDNYNGEISGSYTAVATFELPQGVVQSNPEIKLEVTTNIIVKEKSEDIQDSIWVVEDFTYEATTITGFSESGIEKLKTNKDLILPKTNPQGENITHIGDGAFANKELTSLIIPEGLNGLVIGASAFKENQLNKVIIPEGVREILTFAFYKNNLKYVDFPGTLQKVGNQGFAHNELISLTFPEGNEKLCLDSLSFYNNKLTSITILMEVNKIHEEAFKSNEGYENDNNKVHVFLAKVDPENNGLFENSNYHRIIMLSVESIKEIQAIEVDYGTTKENIKLPATIELRLNNGDIEEVDVEWSSGNYNSEESGEYTFTGSYDLPKGIEGEKLEATVKVIVGEKLEERSEFEFSDGTINKYMGTETDIIIPETINGEKVVVIGDKAFKGKGITSVQIPDTVRTIGMAAFAQNELTSVELPKELAEMRNMAFYQNKLTSVKINDGLTVISTASFRDNQLTSIEIPESVTSIAKQAFMDNKLETINIPSKIKDIGASTFENNNLNLVIIPVDIVTIGNKAFDGNLNIKLEYLILVEAIEEAEKIDSTDKSVELAQALEEAIEEAKELNEKPNATLKEVKEAVENINSAIEALSLEKITEEIAA
;
A
#
# COMPACT_ATOMS: atom_id res chain seq x y z
N MET A 1 -26.30 56.98 53.05
CA MET A 1 -25.31 57.66 53.92
C MET A 1 -25.26 59.11 53.47
N SER A 2 -25.36 60.08 54.38
CA SER A 2 -25.36 61.51 54.03
C SER A 2 -24.24 62.25 54.75
N ASN A 3 -23.73 63.33 54.16
CA ASN A 3 -22.80 64.24 54.83
C ASN A 3 -23.50 65.01 55.98
N GLU A 4 -22.76 65.86 56.70
CA GLU A 4 -23.29 66.67 57.81
C GLU A 4 -24.38 67.66 57.39
N LEU A 5 -24.56 67.88 56.08
CA LEU A 5 -25.60 68.74 55.47
C LEU A 5 -26.82 67.94 54.97
N GLY A 6 -26.83 66.61 55.13
CA GLY A 6 -27.94 65.75 54.70
C GLY A 6 -27.89 65.32 53.22
N GLU A 7 -26.83 65.66 52.49
CA GLU A 7 -26.65 65.29 51.08
C GLU A 7 -26.08 63.89 50.95
N ALA A 8 -26.50 63.11 49.95
CA ALA A 8 -25.99 61.76 49.72
C ALA A 8 -24.48 61.77 49.44
N ILE A 9 -23.72 60.87 50.07
CA ILE A 9 -22.29 60.70 49.79
C ILE A 9 -22.15 60.02 48.42
N THR A 10 -21.55 60.71 47.46
CA THR A 10 -21.36 60.21 46.08
C THR A 10 -19.93 59.82 45.76
N GLU A 11 -18.98 60.01 46.68
CA GLU A 11 -17.56 59.77 46.43
C GLU A 11 -16.85 59.27 47.68
N ILE A 12 -15.91 58.36 47.48
CA ILE A 12 -14.90 58.00 48.48
C ILE A 12 -13.66 58.82 48.19
N GLY A 13 -13.25 59.68 49.12
CA GLY A 13 -12.14 60.60 48.89
C GLY A 13 -10.79 59.90 48.70
N ASP A 14 -9.86 60.64 48.10
CA ASP A 14 -8.48 60.19 47.89
C ASP A 14 -7.81 59.77 49.21
N GLY A 15 -7.20 58.59 49.20
CA GLY A 15 -6.49 58.01 50.34
C GLY A 15 -7.34 57.78 51.59
N ALA A 16 -8.68 57.85 51.50
CA ALA A 16 -9.59 57.85 52.65
C ALA A 16 -9.33 56.71 53.66
N PHE A 17 -8.95 55.54 53.16
CA PHE A 17 -8.62 54.36 53.95
C PHE A 17 -7.24 53.80 53.62
N SER A 18 -6.36 54.59 52.99
CA SER A 18 -5.02 54.15 52.61
C SER A 18 -4.15 53.89 53.84
N ILE A 19 -3.31 52.85 53.76
CA ILE A 19 -2.29 52.54 54.77
C ILE A 19 -0.92 52.80 54.16
N THR A 20 -0.07 53.52 54.89
CA THR A 20 1.24 53.98 54.40
C THR A 20 2.35 52.93 54.46
N ASP A 21 2.11 51.78 55.10
CA ASP A 21 3.07 50.69 55.27
C ASP A 21 2.66 49.43 54.49
N TYR A 22 3.44 49.14 53.44
CA TYR A 22 3.26 48.01 52.51
C TYR A 22 3.42 46.63 53.16
N SER A 23 4.15 46.53 54.28
CA SER A 23 4.41 45.25 54.94
C SER A 23 3.15 44.63 55.56
N ASN A 24 2.07 45.40 55.69
CA ASN A 24 0.81 44.97 56.29
C ASN A 24 -0.10 44.14 55.38
N LYS A 25 0.18 44.01 54.07
CA LYS A 25 -0.61 43.16 53.14
C LYS A 25 -0.79 41.72 53.67
N ALA A 26 0.16 41.20 54.43
CA ALA A 26 0.12 39.85 55.00
C ALA A 26 -0.55 39.76 56.40
N ASN A 27 -0.99 40.88 56.98
CA ASN A 27 -1.48 40.94 58.35
C ASN A 27 -2.92 41.47 58.41
N SER A 28 -3.91 40.57 58.48
CA SER A 28 -5.34 40.90 58.60
C SER A 28 -5.71 41.70 59.87
N LYS A 29 -4.76 41.91 60.80
CA LYS A 29 -4.92 42.74 62.01
C LYS A 29 -4.54 44.21 61.80
N VAL A 30 -3.91 44.57 60.68
CA VAL A 30 -3.43 45.93 60.38
C VAL A 30 -4.00 46.36 59.02
N GLY A 31 -5.31 46.57 58.97
CA GLY A 31 -6.02 47.13 57.81
C GLY A 31 -7.47 46.68 57.68
N ILE A 32 -8.21 47.28 56.75
CA ILE A 32 -9.59 46.91 56.47
C ILE A 32 -9.61 45.58 55.72
N ASN A 33 -10.33 44.59 56.25
CA ASN A 33 -10.45 43.25 55.65
C ASN A 33 -11.79 43.03 54.91
N SER A 34 -12.77 43.89 55.14
CA SER A 34 -14.06 43.91 54.45
C SER A 34 -14.66 45.32 54.50
N VAL A 35 -15.35 45.74 53.45
CA VAL A 35 -16.07 47.00 53.39
C VAL A 35 -17.32 46.84 52.54
N LYS A 36 -18.43 47.47 52.96
CA LYS A 36 -19.66 47.56 52.16
C LYS A 36 -19.85 48.99 51.69
N LEU A 37 -19.88 49.20 50.38
CA LEU A 37 -20.07 50.51 49.78
C LEU A 37 -21.57 50.83 49.62
N PRO A 38 -22.01 52.07 49.89
CA PRO A 38 -23.38 52.49 49.61
C PRO A 38 -23.68 52.64 48.12
N ASP A 39 -24.91 52.36 47.69
CA ASP A 39 -25.42 52.52 46.31
C ASP A 39 -25.52 54.00 45.84
N THR A 40 -25.09 54.95 46.68
CA THR A 40 -24.97 56.36 46.31
C THR A 40 -23.61 56.69 45.72
N ILE A 41 -22.58 55.86 45.95
CA ILE A 41 -21.21 56.11 45.51
C ILE A 41 -21.12 56.03 43.98
N ARG A 42 -20.61 57.11 43.38
CA ARG A 42 -20.33 57.26 41.95
C ARG A 42 -18.83 57.16 41.65
N ILE A 43 -17.98 57.59 42.58
CA ILE A 43 -16.51 57.64 42.39
C ILE A 43 -15.80 57.00 43.57
N ILE A 44 -14.81 56.16 43.27
CA ILE A 44 -13.85 55.64 44.26
C ILE A 44 -12.51 56.35 44.01
N GLY A 45 -12.11 57.22 44.95
CA GLY A 45 -10.96 58.11 44.82
C GLY A 45 -9.60 57.41 44.77
N LYS A 46 -8.59 58.20 44.43
CA LYS A 46 -7.22 57.73 44.24
C LYS A 46 -6.70 57.13 45.54
N GLU A 47 -6.12 55.93 45.47
CA GLU A 47 -5.58 55.22 46.62
C GLU A 47 -6.58 54.98 47.78
N ALA A 48 -7.89 55.10 47.54
CA ALA A 48 -8.92 55.08 48.58
C ALA A 48 -8.81 53.91 49.57
N PHE A 49 -8.45 52.72 49.10
CA PHE A 49 -8.27 51.49 49.88
C PHE A 49 -6.88 50.87 49.70
N ARG A 50 -5.86 51.65 49.36
CA ARG A 50 -4.51 51.14 49.09
C ARG A 50 -3.88 50.46 50.32
N TYR A 51 -3.20 49.33 50.09
CA TYR A 51 -2.45 48.56 51.09
C TYR A 51 -3.28 48.10 52.31
N ASN A 52 -4.54 47.75 52.06
CA ASN A 52 -5.41 47.11 53.05
C ASN A 52 -5.35 45.57 52.91
N ALA A 53 -6.24 44.88 53.63
CA ALA A 53 -6.34 43.43 53.67
C ALA A 53 -7.66 42.91 53.05
N LEU A 54 -8.26 43.68 52.12
CA LEU A 54 -9.54 43.31 51.50
C LEU A 54 -9.39 42.02 50.71
N THR A 55 -10.23 41.03 51.02
CA THR A 55 -10.27 39.74 50.31
C THR A 55 -11.35 39.69 49.23
N SER A 56 -12.37 40.55 49.36
CA SER A 56 -13.45 40.75 48.40
C SER A 56 -13.96 42.19 48.49
N ILE A 57 -14.60 42.66 47.42
CA ILE A 57 -15.27 43.94 47.36
C ILE A 57 -16.50 43.85 46.44
N GLU A 58 -17.65 44.30 46.92
CA GLU A 58 -18.84 44.52 46.10
C GLU A 58 -18.85 45.98 45.66
N ILE A 59 -18.66 46.20 44.35
CA ILE A 59 -18.71 47.54 43.74
C ILE A 59 -20.18 47.80 43.34
N PRO A 60 -20.87 48.79 43.92
CA PRO A 60 -22.27 49.05 43.61
C PRO A 60 -22.50 49.50 42.17
N ASP A 61 -23.67 49.18 41.60
CA ASP A 61 -24.12 49.56 40.24
C ASP A 61 -24.21 51.08 40.00
N SER A 62 -23.99 51.88 41.04
CA SER A 62 -23.89 53.32 40.93
C SER A 62 -22.51 53.81 40.56
N VAL A 63 -21.46 53.00 40.74
CA VAL A 63 -20.08 53.44 40.54
C VAL A 63 -19.79 53.59 39.06
N ILE A 64 -19.24 54.74 38.69
CA ILE A 64 -18.90 55.13 37.32
C ILE A 64 -17.38 55.10 37.13
N SER A 65 -16.62 55.54 38.14
CA SER A 65 -15.18 55.76 38.04
C SER A 65 -14.42 55.19 39.24
N ILE A 66 -13.34 54.46 38.95
CA ILE A 66 -12.40 53.91 39.93
C ILE A 66 -11.01 54.48 39.65
N LYS A 67 -10.53 55.34 40.56
CA LYS A 67 -9.35 56.16 40.36
C LYS A 67 -8.04 55.41 40.64
N MET A 68 -6.93 56.07 40.28
CA MET A 68 -5.58 55.51 40.30
C MET A 68 -5.28 54.79 41.62
N SER A 69 -4.83 53.54 41.55
CA SER A 69 -4.42 52.73 42.71
C SER A 69 -5.47 52.55 43.82
N ALA A 70 -6.76 52.77 43.54
CA ALA A 70 -7.83 52.72 44.55
C ALA A 70 -7.81 51.46 45.44
N PHE A 71 -7.56 50.27 44.86
CA PHE A 71 -7.48 48.99 45.57
C PHE A 71 -6.10 48.31 45.44
N ASN A 72 -5.05 49.08 45.13
CA ASN A 72 -3.70 48.56 44.98
C ASN A 72 -3.19 47.88 46.26
N GLY A 73 -2.59 46.70 46.12
CA GLY A 73 -1.93 45.97 47.20
C GLY A 73 -2.88 45.45 48.29
N ASN A 74 -4.04 44.95 47.89
CA ASN A 74 -4.98 44.21 48.75
C ASN A 74 -4.84 42.69 48.54
N LEU A 75 -5.81 41.91 49.03
CA LEU A 75 -5.87 40.45 48.92
C LEU A 75 -7.08 39.98 48.10
N LEU A 76 -7.60 40.82 47.19
CA LEU A 76 -8.82 40.52 46.44
C LEU A 76 -8.64 39.25 45.63
N GLN A 77 -9.55 38.28 45.78
CA GLN A 77 -9.48 36.98 45.10
C GLN A 77 -10.33 36.93 43.82
N SER A 78 -11.43 37.67 43.81
CA SER A 78 -12.34 37.82 42.68
C SER A 78 -12.83 39.26 42.58
N LEU A 79 -13.17 39.71 41.37
CA LEU A 79 -13.69 41.05 41.14
C LEU A 79 -14.72 41.05 40.01
N THR A 80 -15.86 41.70 40.25
CA THR A 80 -16.83 42.03 39.21
C THR A 80 -16.99 43.54 39.17
N LEU A 81 -16.72 44.14 38.01
CA LEU A 81 -17.04 45.53 37.75
C LEU A 81 -18.49 45.61 37.22
N PRO A 82 -19.37 46.41 37.85
CA PRO A 82 -20.73 46.60 37.34
C PRO A 82 -20.70 47.37 36.03
N GLU A 83 -21.73 47.17 35.19
CA GLU A 83 -21.81 47.75 33.84
C GLU A 83 -21.82 49.29 33.83
N SER A 84 -22.12 49.91 34.97
CA SER A 84 -22.04 51.36 35.18
C SER A 84 -20.62 51.90 35.16
N VAL A 85 -19.61 51.05 35.42
CA VAL A 85 -18.20 51.46 35.45
C VAL A 85 -17.72 51.66 34.02
N THR A 86 -17.46 52.91 33.66
CA THR A 86 -16.93 53.30 32.35
C THR A 86 -15.49 53.78 32.42
N GLU A 87 -14.97 54.04 33.64
CA GLU A 87 -13.61 54.54 33.85
C GLU A 87 -12.92 53.76 34.97
N VAL A 88 -11.78 53.14 34.63
CA VAL A 88 -10.80 52.62 35.59
C VAL A 88 -9.49 53.32 35.27
N GLU A 89 -8.74 53.71 36.29
CA GLU A 89 -7.42 54.34 36.13
C GLU A 89 -6.28 53.37 36.49
N GLY A 90 -5.05 53.73 36.13
CA GLY A 90 -3.86 52.90 36.34
C GLY A 90 -3.68 52.45 37.78
N GLY A 91 -3.13 51.25 37.97
CA GLY A 91 -2.84 50.70 39.28
C GLY A 91 -4.04 50.29 40.12
N ALA A 92 -5.29 50.58 39.70
CA ALA A 92 -6.47 50.48 40.56
C ALA A 92 -6.61 49.13 41.27
N PHE A 93 -6.25 48.02 40.62
CA PHE A 93 -6.37 46.66 41.17
C PHE A 93 -5.05 45.88 41.14
N THR A 94 -3.91 46.55 41.07
CA THR A 94 -2.62 45.85 40.99
C THR A 94 -2.17 45.30 42.35
N LEU A 95 -1.29 44.30 42.34
CA LEU A 95 -0.75 43.65 43.55
C LEU A 95 -1.85 43.00 44.43
N ASN A 96 -2.84 42.35 43.81
CA ASN A 96 -3.89 41.59 44.50
C ASN A 96 -3.69 40.08 44.31
N GLU A 97 -4.71 39.28 44.58
CA GLU A 97 -4.72 37.83 44.40
C GLU A 97 -5.83 37.42 43.41
N ILE A 98 -6.22 38.33 42.49
CA ILE A 98 -7.42 38.16 41.67
C ILE A 98 -7.18 37.02 40.68
N SER A 99 -8.02 35.99 40.78
CA SER A 99 -8.02 34.83 39.90
C SER A 99 -9.24 34.77 38.99
N GLU A 100 -10.32 35.48 39.36
CA GLU A 100 -11.55 35.63 38.59
C GLU A 100 -11.90 37.12 38.44
N LEU A 101 -11.98 37.60 37.20
CA LEU A 101 -12.27 38.99 36.88
C LEU A 101 -13.36 39.08 35.82
N LYS A 102 -14.43 39.82 36.12
CA LYS A 102 -15.44 40.25 35.16
C LYS A 102 -15.33 41.76 34.94
N LEU A 103 -15.02 42.14 33.72
CA LEU A 103 -14.94 43.53 33.28
C LEU A 103 -16.32 44.07 32.90
N SER A 104 -16.49 45.39 33.04
CA SER A 104 -17.68 46.11 32.57
C SER A 104 -17.65 46.25 31.05
N SER A 105 -18.79 46.03 30.39
CA SER A 105 -18.96 46.29 28.95
C SER A 105 -18.97 47.79 28.61
N GLY A 106 -19.09 48.66 29.60
CA GLY A 106 -18.98 50.11 29.44
C GLY A 106 -17.55 50.63 29.24
N LEU A 107 -16.53 49.77 29.34
CA LEU A 107 -15.13 50.17 29.16
C LEU A 107 -14.75 50.26 27.68
N THR A 108 -14.14 51.38 27.30
CA THR A 108 -13.53 51.53 25.96
C THR A 108 -12.02 51.25 25.96
N THR A 109 -11.38 51.43 27.12
CA THR A 109 -9.93 51.26 27.32
C THR A 109 -9.68 50.48 28.61
N ILE A 110 -8.72 49.57 28.58
CA ILE A 110 -8.22 48.87 29.76
C ILE A 110 -6.85 49.45 30.14
N PRO A 111 -6.75 50.23 31.23
CA PRO A 111 -5.49 50.81 31.71
C PRO A 111 -4.59 49.74 32.36
N PRO A 112 -3.35 50.09 32.80
CA PRO A 112 -2.48 49.27 33.66
C PRO A 112 -3.03 49.02 35.07
N ALA A 113 -4.23 48.46 35.20
CA ALA A 113 -4.95 48.31 36.46
C ALA A 113 -4.91 46.89 37.04
N PHE A 114 -4.65 45.86 36.25
CA PHE A 114 -4.81 44.46 36.67
C PHE A 114 -3.50 43.66 36.73
N ALA A 115 -2.35 44.34 36.68
CA ALA A 115 -1.05 43.73 36.84
C ALA A 115 -0.78 43.12 38.24
N PHE A 116 0.09 42.12 38.32
CA PHE A 116 0.46 41.43 39.56
C PHE A 116 -0.75 40.81 40.27
N ASN A 117 -1.42 39.90 39.57
CA ASN A 117 -2.58 39.14 40.03
C ASN A 117 -2.37 37.64 39.68
N LYS A 118 -3.43 36.84 39.77
CA LYS A 118 -3.41 35.38 39.55
C LYS A 118 -4.38 34.94 38.45
N LEU A 119 -4.66 35.81 37.48
CA LEU A 119 -5.58 35.52 36.40
C LEU A 119 -5.01 34.43 35.50
N LYS A 120 -5.81 33.42 35.17
CA LYS A 120 -5.46 32.37 34.21
C LYS A 120 -6.18 32.50 32.87
N TYR A 121 -7.35 33.13 32.91
CA TYR A 121 -8.18 33.45 31.75
C TYR A 121 -8.83 34.81 31.95
N ILE A 122 -9.06 35.54 30.85
CA ILE A 122 -9.88 36.76 30.87
C ILE A 122 -10.65 36.89 29.55
N GLU A 123 -11.93 37.26 29.65
CA GLU A 123 -12.73 37.71 28.52
C GLU A 123 -12.76 39.24 28.51
N ILE A 124 -12.28 39.82 27.41
CA ILE A 124 -12.29 41.26 27.20
C ILE A 124 -13.62 41.63 26.51
N PRO A 125 -14.42 42.53 27.10
CA PRO A 125 -15.74 42.88 26.55
C PRO A 125 -15.68 43.50 25.15
N GLU A 126 -16.70 43.21 24.34
CA GLU A 126 -16.93 43.93 23.07
C GLU A 126 -17.18 45.42 23.34
N GLY A 127 -16.58 46.29 22.52
CA GLY A 127 -16.54 47.74 22.72
C GLY A 127 -15.20 48.26 23.24
N VAL A 128 -14.36 47.40 23.84
CA VAL A 128 -12.98 47.75 24.18
C VAL A 128 -12.18 47.92 22.89
N THR A 129 -11.57 49.09 22.74
CA THR A 129 -10.74 49.45 21.56
C THR A 129 -9.26 49.50 21.89
N ARG A 130 -8.88 49.55 23.18
CA ARG A 130 -7.49 49.71 23.60
C ARG A 130 -7.19 48.95 24.89
N ILE A 131 -6.12 48.17 24.88
CA ILE A 131 -5.50 47.58 26.09
C ILE A 131 -4.11 48.21 26.26
N ASP A 132 -3.92 48.99 27.32
CA ASP A 132 -2.67 49.71 27.58
C ASP A 132 -1.52 48.80 27.99
N ASP A 133 -0.30 49.31 27.82
CA ASP A 133 0.92 48.67 28.32
C ASP A 133 0.77 48.33 29.81
N LYS A 134 1.13 47.10 30.17
CA LYS A 134 1.01 46.49 31.51
C LYS A 134 -0.40 46.29 32.06
N ALA A 135 -1.47 46.40 31.26
CA ALA A 135 -2.85 46.13 31.69
C ALA A 135 -3.00 44.86 32.54
N PHE A 136 -2.41 43.75 32.08
CA PHE A 136 -2.46 42.42 32.68
C PHE A 136 -1.06 41.81 32.90
N SER A 137 -0.06 42.66 33.12
CA SER A 137 1.32 42.23 33.37
C SER A 137 1.43 41.33 34.60
N ASP A 138 2.34 40.37 34.63
CA ASP A 138 2.63 39.57 35.83
C ASP A 138 1.38 38.85 36.37
N ASN A 139 0.72 38.08 35.50
CA ASN A 139 -0.39 37.19 35.84
C ASN A 139 0.01 35.74 35.47
N GLU A 140 -0.96 34.83 35.50
CA GLU A 140 -0.80 33.42 35.11
C GLU A 140 -1.61 33.10 33.82
N LEU A 141 -1.84 34.12 32.96
CA LEU A 141 -2.75 33.97 31.82
C LEU A 141 -2.20 32.98 30.81
N VAL A 142 -2.98 31.94 30.52
CA VAL A 142 -2.69 30.97 29.45
C VAL A 142 -3.53 31.22 28.21
N GLU A 143 -4.66 31.92 28.37
CA GLU A 143 -5.65 32.19 27.33
C GLU A 143 -6.35 33.55 27.58
N VAL A 144 -6.73 34.23 26.51
CA VAL A 144 -7.52 35.47 26.53
C VAL A 144 -8.51 35.46 25.36
N LYS A 145 -9.75 35.88 25.63
CA LYS A 145 -10.72 36.17 24.57
C LYS A 145 -10.70 37.67 24.28
N LEU A 146 -10.16 38.02 23.11
CA LEU A 146 -10.04 39.41 22.64
C LEU A 146 -11.28 39.79 21.80
N PRO A 147 -11.74 41.06 21.87
CA PRO A 147 -12.94 41.49 21.17
C PRO A 147 -12.64 41.92 19.74
N SER A 148 -13.66 41.89 18.88
CA SER A 148 -13.56 42.33 17.48
C SER A 148 -13.37 43.84 17.31
N THR A 149 -13.60 44.63 18.37
CA THR A 149 -13.43 46.10 18.37
C THR A 149 -12.00 46.57 18.65
N LEU A 150 -11.07 45.67 18.99
CA LEU A 150 -9.77 46.03 19.52
C LEU A 150 -8.85 46.65 18.45
N LYS A 151 -8.34 47.86 18.69
CA LYS A 151 -7.42 48.59 17.80
C LYS A 151 -5.98 48.60 18.29
N TYR A 152 -5.77 48.69 19.61
CA TYR A 152 -4.44 48.71 20.20
C TYR A 152 -4.33 47.59 21.25
N LEU A 153 -3.36 46.70 21.06
CA LEU A 153 -3.17 45.51 21.89
C LEU A 153 -1.79 45.53 22.57
N SER A 154 -1.80 45.55 23.89
CA SER A 154 -0.61 45.45 24.73
C SER A 154 -0.91 44.78 26.07
N GLY A 155 0.04 44.84 27.00
CA GLY A 155 -0.21 44.64 28.41
C GLY A 155 -0.25 43.21 28.91
N PHE A 156 0.10 42.22 28.09
CA PHE A 156 0.15 40.80 28.46
C PHE A 156 1.58 40.28 28.73
N ASN A 157 2.53 41.15 29.08
CA ASN A 157 3.88 40.70 29.43
C ASN A 157 3.93 39.87 30.73
N ASN A 158 4.90 38.97 30.80
CA ASN A 158 5.13 38.07 31.95
C ASN A 158 3.88 37.27 32.32
N ASN A 159 3.40 36.49 31.37
CA ASN A 159 2.27 35.57 31.48
C ASN A 159 2.69 34.18 30.96
N GLU A 160 1.70 33.29 30.76
CA GLU A 160 1.90 31.88 30.48
C GLU A 160 1.41 31.48 29.07
N PHE A 161 1.20 32.45 28.17
CA PHE A 161 0.70 32.22 26.83
C PHE A 161 1.64 31.31 26.02
N ARG A 162 1.09 30.22 25.45
CA ARG A 162 1.78 29.33 24.50
C ARG A 162 1.37 29.57 23.05
N ASN A 163 0.18 30.16 22.87
CA ASN A 163 -0.36 30.63 21.62
C ASN A 163 -1.12 31.95 21.87
N ILE A 164 -1.31 32.74 20.81
CA ILE A 164 -2.18 33.91 20.82
C ILE A 164 -2.71 34.14 19.40
N THR A 165 -4.00 34.45 19.29
CA THR A 165 -4.61 34.91 18.04
C THR A 165 -4.84 36.41 18.16
N ILE A 166 -4.19 37.18 17.29
CA ILE A 166 -4.35 38.64 17.22
C ILE A 166 -5.55 38.93 16.30
N PRO A 167 -6.60 39.64 16.76
CA PRO A 167 -7.73 39.99 15.91
C PRO A 167 -7.35 40.87 14.71
N GLU A 168 -8.03 40.69 13.58
CA GLU A 168 -7.87 41.50 12.36
C GLU A 168 -8.23 42.99 12.55
N SER A 169 -8.86 43.33 13.67
CA SER A 169 -9.16 44.72 14.03
C SER A 169 -7.94 45.49 14.56
N VAL A 170 -6.90 44.78 15.03
CA VAL A 170 -5.76 45.37 15.74
C VAL A 170 -4.82 46.11 14.78
N GLU A 171 -4.60 47.39 15.00
CA GLU A 171 -3.77 48.23 14.15
C GLU A 171 -2.33 48.38 14.70
N GLU A 172 -2.14 48.17 16.01
CA GLU A 172 -0.83 48.34 16.66
C GLU A 172 -0.65 47.38 17.84
N LEU A 173 0.53 46.76 17.89
CA LEU A 173 1.03 46.04 19.06
C LEU A 173 1.90 46.97 19.90
N GLY A 174 1.52 47.16 21.16
CA GLY A 174 2.17 48.08 22.09
C GLY A 174 3.49 47.58 22.68
N SER A 175 4.04 48.37 23.61
CA SER A 175 5.34 48.06 24.20
C SER A 175 5.25 46.88 25.15
N ASN A 176 6.12 45.89 24.97
CA ASN A 176 6.11 44.64 25.72
C ASN A 176 4.78 43.87 25.61
N ALA A 177 4.00 44.04 24.54
CA ALA A 177 2.66 43.45 24.42
C ALA A 177 2.56 41.99 24.91
N PHE A 178 3.52 41.14 24.53
CA PHE A 178 3.62 39.73 24.89
C PHE A 178 5.03 39.33 25.36
N ALA A 179 5.82 40.26 25.90
CA ALA A 179 7.18 39.97 26.38
C ALA A 179 7.18 38.91 27.52
N SER A 180 8.21 38.08 27.61
CA SER A 180 8.36 37.04 28.64
C SER A 180 7.16 36.09 28.73
N ASN A 181 6.70 35.58 27.59
CA ASN A 181 5.67 34.53 27.48
C ASN A 181 6.28 33.22 26.95
N LYS A 182 5.49 32.15 26.91
CA LYS A 182 5.91 30.81 26.48
C LYS A 182 5.56 30.51 25.01
N LEU A 183 5.44 31.55 24.19
CA LEU A 183 5.11 31.46 22.76
C LEU A 183 6.26 30.78 21.99
N LYS A 184 5.94 29.75 21.19
CA LYS A 184 6.89 29.13 20.25
C LYS A 184 6.79 29.73 18.85
N SER A 185 5.58 30.10 18.46
CA SER A 185 5.28 30.78 17.20
C SER A 185 4.17 31.83 17.37
N VAL A 186 4.11 32.78 16.45
CA VAL A 186 3.03 33.77 16.37
C VAL A 186 2.83 34.24 14.93
N THR A 187 1.58 34.49 14.56
CA THR A 187 1.21 35.17 13.31
C THR A 187 0.77 36.59 13.63
N ILE A 188 1.40 37.57 12.98
CA ILE A 188 1.08 38.99 13.10
C ILE A 188 0.33 39.39 11.84
N PRO A 189 -0.97 39.70 11.94
CA PRO A 189 -1.80 39.91 10.78
C PRO A 189 -1.52 41.28 10.14
N GLY A 190 -1.76 41.40 8.84
CA GLY A 190 -1.33 42.54 8.02
C GLY A 190 -1.93 43.90 8.41
N ASN A 191 -3.06 43.88 9.12
CA ASN A 191 -3.67 45.06 9.73
C ASN A 191 -2.81 45.70 10.83
N VAL A 192 -1.92 44.93 11.48
CA VAL A 192 -0.99 45.44 12.49
C VAL A 192 0.10 46.26 11.80
N LYS A 193 -0.02 47.58 11.83
CA LYS A 193 0.94 48.50 11.20
C LYS A 193 2.27 48.57 11.94
N ILE A 194 2.24 48.46 13.27
CA ILE A 194 3.40 48.67 14.12
C ILE A 194 3.55 47.50 15.11
N ILE A 195 4.75 46.90 15.12
CA ILE A 195 5.20 45.96 16.14
C ILE A 195 6.08 46.74 17.12
N GLY A 196 5.52 47.06 18.28
CA GLY A 196 6.11 47.96 19.27
C GLY A 196 7.35 47.42 19.98
N LYS A 197 8.00 48.34 20.71
CA LYS A 197 9.23 48.08 21.45
C LYS A 197 9.09 46.88 22.39
N ARG A 198 9.99 45.91 22.26
CA ARG A 198 10.00 44.68 23.07
C ARG A 198 8.72 43.84 23.01
N ALA A 199 7.86 44.01 22.01
CA ALA A 199 6.55 43.33 21.95
C ALA A 199 6.63 41.82 22.22
N PHE A 200 7.65 41.13 21.73
CA PHE A 200 7.91 39.70 21.93
C PHE A 200 9.31 39.44 22.53
N ASN A 201 9.81 40.35 23.36
CA ASN A 201 11.13 40.18 23.99
C ASN A 201 11.11 39.11 25.09
N ASN A 202 12.07 38.21 25.10
CA ASN A 202 12.25 37.22 26.17
C ASN A 202 13.46 37.50 27.07
N THR A 203 13.51 36.87 28.23
CA THR A 203 14.55 37.12 29.25
C THR A 203 15.12 35.87 29.94
N TRP A 204 14.60 34.66 29.68
CA TRP A 204 15.01 33.40 30.35
C TRP A 204 15.20 32.18 29.41
N HIS A 205 15.89 31.16 29.90
CA HIS A 205 16.44 30.08 29.10
C HIS A 205 15.46 28.99 28.60
N ASP A 206 14.17 29.08 28.94
CA ASP A 206 13.15 28.07 28.62
C ASP A 206 11.96 28.64 27.82
N GLN A 207 12.07 29.88 27.32
CA GLN A 207 11.00 30.65 26.68
C GLN A 207 11.49 31.25 25.36
N TYR A 208 11.20 30.62 24.22
CA TYR A 208 11.70 31.11 22.94
C TYR A 208 10.69 30.99 21.81
N LEU A 209 10.44 32.14 21.18
CA LEU A 209 9.88 32.21 19.85
C LEU A 209 10.93 31.71 18.85
N ASN A 210 10.60 30.71 18.05
CA ASN A 210 11.50 30.19 17.01
C ASN A 210 10.93 30.37 15.58
N SER A 211 9.66 30.76 15.46
CA SER A 211 9.02 31.10 14.20
C SER A 211 8.10 32.31 14.37
N VAL A 212 8.09 33.20 13.40
CA VAL A 212 7.14 34.31 13.31
C VAL A 212 6.69 34.47 11.87
N ILE A 213 5.38 34.64 11.68
CA ILE A 213 4.80 35.01 10.39
C ILE A 213 4.39 36.48 10.50
N ILE A 214 4.91 37.32 9.61
CA ILE A 214 4.60 38.74 9.55
C ILE A 214 3.89 38.99 8.21
N GLU A 215 2.58 39.17 8.26
CA GLU A 215 1.76 39.30 7.05
C GLU A 215 1.93 40.65 6.34
N GLU A 216 1.56 40.66 5.06
CA GLU A 216 1.59 41.86 4.23
C GLU A 216 0.67 42.96 4.77
N GLY A 217 1.23 44.15 4.97
CA GLY A 217 0.54 45.29 5.55
C GLY A 217 1.23 45.85 6.80
N VAL A 218 2.11 45.08 7.46
CA VAL A 218 2.95 45.54 8.58
C VAL A 218 4.00 46.54 8.09
N GLU A 219 4.12 47.70 8.76
CA GLU A 219 4.93 48.83 8.27
C GLU A 219 6.17 49.12 9.12
N LYS A 220 6.18 48.71 10.40
CA LYS A 220 7.27 49.04 11.32
C LYS A 220 7.57 47.95 12.34
N ILE A 221 8.85 47.63 12.52
CA ILE A 221 9.40 46.79 13.60
C ILE A 221 10.33 47.64 14.47
N ASP A 222 9.94 47.84 15.72
CA ASP A 222 10.62 48.76 16.65
C ASP A 222 11.75 48.08 17.46
N GLU A 223 12.44 48.87 18.29
CA GLU A 223 13.58 48.47 19.09
C GLU A 223 13.29 47.22 19.95
N TYR A 224 14.11 46.17 19.80
CA TYR A 224 14.02 44.91 20.55
C TYR A 224 12.70 44.13 20.40
N ALA A 225 11.87 44.45 19.39
CA ALA A 225 10.57 43.81 19.17
C ALA A 225 10.61 42.28 19.30
N PHE A 226 11.65 41.62 18.78
CA PHE A 226 11.86 40.17 18.81
C PHE A 226 13.17 39.76 19.51
N ALA A 227 13.65 40.55 20.46
CA ALA A 227 14.94 40.29 21.09
C ALA A 227 14.94 39.08 22.04
N ASN A 228 16.09 38.41 22.17
CA ASN A 228 16.35 37.24 23.03
C ASN A 228 15.47 36.01 22.71
N ASN A 229 15.29 35.71 21.42
CA ASN A 229 14.51 34.57 20.94
C ASN A 229 15.39 33.52 20.24
N GLN A 230 14.78 32.53 19.58
CA GLN A 230 15.46 31.50 18.78
C GLN A 230 15.16 31.63 17.28
N LEU A 231 14.83 32.85 16.82
CA LEU A 231 14.57 33.10 15.41
C LEU A 231 15.86 32.93 14.59
N LYS A 232 15.72 32.28 13.43
CA LYS A 232 16.81 32.10 12.46
C LYS A 232 16.45 32.78 11.15
N ASP A 233 15.28 32.44 10.64
CA ASP A 233 14.75 32.86 9.35
C ASP A 233 13.38 33.52 9.58
N VAL A 234 13.19 34.72 9.03
CA VAL A 234 11.93 35.48 9.16
C VAL A 234 11.57 36.10 7.83
N GLU A 235 10.36 35.82 7.33
CA GLU A 235 9.80 36.53 6.20
C GLU A 235 9.30 37.91 6.64
N ILE A 236 9.76 38.96 5.95
CA ILE A 236 9.34 40.34 6.15
C ILE A 236 8.49 40.81 4.96
N PRO A 237 7.36 41.47 5.19
CA PRO A 237 6.46 41.92 4.14
C PRO A 237 7.04 43.10 3.35
N SER A 238 6.51 43.30 2.14
CA SER A 238 6.93 44.40 1.26
C SER A 238 6.53 45.78 1.79
N SER A 239 5.46 45.82 2.59
CA SER A 239 4.98 47.00 3.31
C SER A 239 5.93 47.52 4.40
N LEU A 240 6.94 46.75 4.82
CA LEU A 240 7.82 47.11 5.95
C LEU A 240 8.72 48.30 5.58
N LYS A 241 8.42 49.48 6.13
CA LYS A 241 9.12 50.75 5.87
C LYS A 241 10.24 51.03 6.86
N GLU A 242 10.08 50.60 8.11
CA GLU A 242 11.03 50.89 9.20
C GLU A 242 11.40 49.61 9.95
N LEU A 243 12.69 49.31 10.02
CA LEU A 243 13.26 48.22 10.81
C LEU A 243 14.36 48.77 11.72
N HIS A 244 14.14 48.71 13.04
CA HIS A 244 15.15 49.17 13.99
C HIS A 244 16.35 48.20 14.03
N GLY A 245 17.58 48.72 14.10
CA GLY A 245 18.84 47.94 14.12
C GLY A 245 18.95 46.86 15.21
N ASN A 246 18.17 46.99 16.28
CA ASN A 246 18.12 46.04 17.40
C ASN A 246 16.82 45.21 17.44
N GLY A 247 15.99 45.24 16.39
CA GLY A 247 14.70 44.54 16.35
C GLY A 247 14.82 43.05 16.69
N PHE A 248 15.92 42.42 16.23
CA PHE A 248 16.21 40.98 16.40
C PHE A 248 17.42 40.70 17.31
N PHE A 249 17.73 41.60 18.26
CA PHE A 249 18.87 41.47 19.17
C PHE A 249 18.95 40.11 19.89
N LYS A 250 20.13 39.46 19.91
CA LYS A 250 20.41 38.20 20.64
C LYS A 250 19.47 37.04 20.31
N ASN A 251 19.27 36.78 19.03
CA ASN A 251 18.63 35.55 18.58
C ASN A 251 19.67 34.43 18.34
N LEU A 252 19.21 33.17 18.22
CA LEU A 252 20.09 32.03 17.93
C LEU A 252 20.85 32.24 16.62
N GLY A 253 20.16 32.64 15.54
CA GLY A 253 20.75 32.98 14.24
C GLY A 253 21.63 31.87 13.64
N TYR A 254 22.26 32.13 12.49
CA TYR A 254 23.34 31.28 11.98
C TYR A 254 24.72 31.77 12.49
N ASP A 255 24.84 33.07 12.79
CA ASP A 255 26.02 33.72 13.42
C ASP A 255 25.62 34.77 14.49
N GLY A 256 24.50 34.56 15.18
CA GLY A 256 23.91 35.55 16.10
C GLY A 256 23.11 36.68 15.43
N SER A 257 22.96 36.61 14.10
CA SER A 257 22.06 37.44 13.28
C SER A 257 20.90 36.62 12.73
N VAL A 258 19.70 37.23 12.69
CA VAL A 258 18.51 36.68 12.03
C VAL A 258 18.52 37.03 10.55
N HIS A 259 18.18 36.07 9.69
CA HIS A 259 18.09 36.28 8.25
C HIS A 259 16.66 36.70 7.91
N LEU A 260 16.51 37.89 7.32
CA LEU A 260 15.23 38.47 6.96
C LEU A 260 15.00 38.36 5.45
N PHE A 261 13.93 37.68 5.05
CA PHE A 261 13.58 37.41 3.66
C PHE A 261 12.48 38.36 3.19
N THR A 262 12.71 39.09 2.09
CA THR A 262 11.72 40.02 1.52
C THR A 262 11.22 39.53 0.17
N GLN A 263 9.93 39.69 -0.10
CA GLN A 263 9.32 39.26 -1.37
C GLN A 263 9.78 40.06 -2.60
N ASN A 264 10.40 41.24 -2.44
CA ASN A 264 10.68 42.17 -3.55
C ASN A 264 12.13 42.27 -4.04
N TYR A 265 13.06 41.42 -3.58
CA TYR A 265 14.49 41.34 -3.97
C TYR A 265 15.33 42.64 -3.93
N LYS A 266 14.73 43.80 -3.65
CA LYS A 266 15.34 45.11 -3.84
C LYS A 266 15.55 45.87 -2.55
N ASN A 267 15.22 45.28 -1.39
CA ASN A 267 15.13 46.01 -0.12
C ASN A 267 14.56 47.42 -0.38
N THR A 268 13.40 47.49 -1.04
CA THR A 268 12.91 48.71 -1.72
C THR A 268 12.72 49.89 -0.79
N ASN A 269 12.62 49.62 0.50
CA ASN A 269 12.45 50.61 1.56
C ASN A 269 13.78 50.98 2.25
N GLU A 270 14.93 50.59 1.68
CA GLU A 270 16.29 50.86 2.18
C GLU A 270 16.47 50.47 3.65
N LEU A 271 15.86 49.36 4.06
CA LEU A 271 15.93 48.87 5.43
C LEU A 271 17.39 48.61 5.81
N GLN A 272 17.80 49.14 6.95
CA GLN A 272 19.19 49.08 7.38
C GLN A 272 19.48 47.73 8.03
N GLU A 273 20.54 47.06 7.56
CA GLU A 273 21.09 45.87 8.20
C GLU A 273 21.77 46.20 9.53
N SER A 274 22.03 45.17 10.33
CA SER A 274 22.78 45.31 11.57
C SER A 274 23.56 44.04 11.90
N LYS A 275 24.32 44.07 12.99
CA LYS A 275 24.94 42.85 13.55
C LYS A 275 23.95 41.85 14.18
N HIS A 276 22.65 42.12 14.10
CA HIS A 276 21.57 41.31 14.69
C HIS A 276 20.59 40.80 13.65
N HIS A 277 20.59 41.39 12.45
CA HIS A 277 19.81 40.92 11.34
C HIS A 277 20.48 41.30 10.03
N VAL A 278 20.41 40.39 9.08
CA VAL A 278 20.88 40.59 7.71
C VAL A 278 19.69 40.39 6.80
N ILE A 279 19.57 41.20 5.75
CA ILE A 279 18.43 41.16 4.84
C ILE A 279 18.88 40.34 3.63
N ASN A 280 18.49 39.06 3.58
CA ASN A 280 19.01 38.04 2.66
C ASN A 280 17.88 37.33 1.89
N PRO A 281 18.04 36.89 0.61
CA PRO A 281 18.84 37.56 -0.42
C PRO A 281 18.31 37.50 -1.88
N ALA A 282 19.11 38.07 -2.78
CA ALA A 282 19.04 37.90 -4.22
C ALA A 282 18.96 36.41 -4.64
N LYS A 283 18.23 36.15 -5.73
CA LYS A 283 18.02 34.83 -6.33
C LYS A 283 18.93 34.64 -7.54
N LEU A 284 19.68 33.54 -7.56
CA LEU A 284 20.36 33.04 -8.75
C LEU A 284 19.49 31.96 -9.40
N ILE A 285 19.18 32.10 -10.70
CA ILE A 285 18.45 31.09 -11.47
C ILE A 285 19.43 30.36 -12.38
N ILE A 286 19.56 29.06 -12.21
CA ILE A 286 20.38 28.19 -13.06
C ILE A 286 19.42 27.41 -13.97
N LYS A 287 19.50 27.67 -15.27
CA LYS A 287 18.73 26.99 -16.31
C LYS A 287 19.58 25.90 -16.93
N TYR A 288 19.11 24.67 -16.83
CA TYR A 288 19.67 23.50 -17.46
C TYR A 288 18.91 23.27 -18.76
N VAL A 289 19.62 23.33 -19.89
CA VAL A 289 19.06 23.08 -21.22
C VAL A 289 19.60 21.75 -21.72
N PHE A 290 18.70 20.80 -21.99
CA PHE A 290 19.02 19.45 -22.49
C PHE A 290 18.72 19.33 -24.00
N ASP A 291 19.43 18.43 -24.69
CA ASP A 291 19.35 18.22 -26.14
C ASP A 291 17.93 17.84 -26.66
N ASP A 292 17.04 17.36 -25.78
CA ASP A 292 15.66 16.94 -26.08
C ASP A 292 14.59 18.02 -25.84
N ASN A 293 15.00 19.30 -25.71
CA ASN A 293 14.16 20.48 -25.40
C ASN A 293 13.53 20.50 -23.99
N ILE A 294 14.01 19.68 -23.06
CA ILE A 294 13.60 19.80 -21.65
C ILE A 294 14.39 20.95 -21.00
N LEU A 295 13.67 21.90 -20.40
CA LEU A 295 14.26 22.99 -19.61
C LEU A 295 13.99 22.69 -18.13
N LYS A 296 15.06 22.56 -17.34
CA LYS A 296 14.94 22.55 -15.87
C LYS A 296 15.50 23.86 -15.33
N GLU A 297 14.75 24.52 -14.47
CA GLU A 297 15.20 25.74 -13.79
C GLU A 297 15.36 25.45 -12.30
N GLU A 298 16.53 25.76 -11.73
CA GLU A 298 16.77 25.74 -10.29
C GLU A 298 17.06 27.15 -9.81
N SER A 299 16.52 27.51 -8.64
CA SER A 299 16.85 28.77 -7.99
C SER A 299 17.54 28.53 -6.66
N THR A 300 18.68 29.19 -6.45
CA THR A 300 19.42 29.15 -5.20
C THR A 300 19.60 30.54 -4.59
N PHE A 301 19.64 30.56 -3.26
CA PHE A 301 19.93 31.71 -2.42
C PHE A 301 21.29 31.60 -1.73
N LYS A 302 22.02 30.51 -1.99
CA LYS A 302 23.37 30.26 -1.53
C LYS A 302 24.30 30.08 -2.72
N ASN A 303 25.52 30.57 -2.59
CA ASN A 303 26.60 30.27 -3.50
C ASN A 303 26.82 28.75 -3.51
N PRO A 304 26.64 28.05 -4.64
CA PRO A 304 26.82 26.60 -4.74
C PRO A 304 28.24 26.11 -4.42
N SER A 305 29.24 26.97 -4.57
CA SER A 305 30.66 26.64 -4.37
C SER A 305 31.13 26.90 -2.94
N THR A 306 30.70 28.02 -2.32
CA THR A 306 31.13 28.39 -0.95
C THR A 306 30.13 28.00 0.13
N GLY A 307 28.86 27.77 -0.21
CA GLY A 307 27.77 27.50 0.74
C GLY A 307 27.29 28.73 1.51
N GLU A 308 27.89 29.90 1.27
CA GLU A 308 27.49 31.18 1.86
C GLU A 308 26.18 31.68 1.22
N TYR A 309 25.34 32.39 1.99
CA TYR A 309 24.15 33.02 1.43
C TYR A 309 24.57 34.12 0.45
N LEU A 310 23.90 34.19 -0.69
CA LEU A 310 24.08 35.28 -1.65
C LEU A 310 23.64 36.59 -0.99
N HIS A 311 24.11 37.72 -1.47
CA HIS A 311 23.63 39.04 -1.09
C HIS A 311 23.38 39.87 -2.36
N ILE A 312 22.47 40.85 -2.27
CA ILE A 312 22.22 41.77 -3.39
C ILE A 312 23.50 42.60 -3.61
N GLY A 313 24.08 42.54 -4.83
CA GLY A 313 25.33 43.21 -5.17
C GLY A 313 26.61 42.36 -5.02
N ASP A 314 26.50 41.07 -4.67
CA ASP A 314 27.65 40.16 -4.66
C ASP A 314 28.27 40.01 -6.05
N LYS A 315 29.61 40.02 -6.12
CA LYS A 315 30.38 39.94 -7.37
C LYS A 315 31.27 38.71 -7.41
N ASN A 316 31.55 38.22 -8.62
CA ASN A 316 32.44 37.08 -8.87
C ASN A 316 32.01 35.77 -8.19
N ILE A 317 30.70 35.48 -8.16
CA ILE A 317 30.19 34.20 -7.66
C ILE A 317 30.61 33.10 -8.63
N GLU A 318 31.46 32.19 -8.16
CA GLU A 318 31.92 31.04 -8.92
C GLU A 318 30.85 29.93 -8.92
N ILE A 319 30.44 29.51 -10.12
CA ILE A 319 29.56 28.37 -10.35
C ILE A 319 30.32 27.32 -11.14
N ILE A 320 30.47 26.13 -10.56
CA ILE A 320 30.99 24.97 -11.27
C ILE A 320 29.78 24.21 -11.84
N PRO A 321 29.64 24.08 -13.18
CA PRO A 321 28.55 23.34 -13.80
C PRO A 321 28.48 21.90 -13.28
N GLN A 322 27.42 21.57 -12.55
CA GLN A 322 27.14 20.24 -12.02
C GLN A 322 25.63 19.96 -12.14
N TYR A 323 25.27 18.74 -12.50
CA TYR A 323 23.88 18.26 -12.55
C TYR A 323 23.82 16.93 -11.79
N ARG A 324 22.81 16.77 -10.92
CA ARG A 324 22.69 15.64 -9.98
C ARG A 324 22.10 14.36 -10.61
N ASP A 325 22.02 14.33 -11.94
CA ASP A 325 21.42 13.27 -12.73
C ASP A 325 22.52 12.58 -13.55
N ASN A 326 22.58 11.25 -13.50
CA ASN A 326 23.65 10.50 -14.15
C ASN A 326 23.51 10.41 -15.69
N GLN A 327 22.36 10.78 -16.25
CA GLN A 327 22.02 10.70 -17.68
C GLN A 327 22.54 11.87 -18.53
N TYR A 328 23.08 12.94 -17.96
CA TYR A 328 23.51 14.12 -18.74
C TYR A 328 24.84 14.70 -18.22
N GLU A 329 25.71 15.17 -19.11
CA GLU A 329 26.97 15.87 -18.82
C GLU A 329 26.93 17.31 -19.32
N PRO A 330 27.50 18.27 -18.56
CA PRO A 330 27.55 19.64 -19.02
C PRO A 330 28.42 19.73 -20.28
N SER A 331 27.93 20.44 -21.28
CA SER A 331 28.65 20.66 -22.54
C SER A 331 29.93 21.50 -22.35
N ASP A 332 30.01 22.26 -21.25
CA ASP A 332 31.21 22.99 -20.80
C ASP A 332 31.40 22.82 -19.29
N THR A 333 32.59 22.38 -18.88
CA THR A 333 32.95 22.13 -17.48
C THR A 333 33.70 23.29 -16.82
N ASN A 334 33.97 24.38 -17.55
CA ASN A 334 34.70 25.52 -16.99
C ASN A 334 33.86 26.26 -15.92
N PRO A 335 34.50 26.76 -14.85
CA PRO A 335 33.81 27.62 -13.87
C PRO A 335 33.24 28.88 -14.52
N ILE A 336 32.01 29.23 -14.17
CA ILE A 336 31.28 30.42 -14.65
C ILE A 336 31.17 31.42 -13.52
N PHE A 337 31.50 32.69 -13.78
CA PHE A 337 31.46 33.76 -12.77
C PHE A 337 30.28 34.70 -13.00
N ILE A 338 29.54 35.02 -11.93
CA ILE A 338 28.30 35.82 -11.98
C ILE A 338 28.40 37.04 -11.04
N ASP A 339 27.80 38.15 -11.47
CA ASP A 339 27.68 39.41 -10.71
C ASP A 339 26.20 39.72 -10.45
N LEU A 340 25.80 39.86 -9.17
CA LEU A 340 24.45 40.13 -8.68
C LEU A 340 24.04 41.61 -8.68
N ASP A 341 24.71 42.47 -9.44
CA ASP A 341 24.44 43.91 -9.44
C ASP A 341 22.99 44.26 -9.87
N HIS A 342 22.36 43.68 -10.91
CA HIS A 342 20.95 44.00 -11.26
C HIS A 342 20.20 42.92 -12.10
N LYS A 343 18.95 42.59 -11.70
CA LYS A 343 18.01 41.53 -12.18
C LYS A 343 18.37 40.11 -11.75
N GLU A 344 17.35 39.24 -11.60
CA GLU A 344 17.50 37.81 -11.31
C GLU A 344 18.51 37.21 -12.29
N ASN A 345 19.71 36.89 -11.82
CA ASN A 345 20.78 36.47 -12.71
C ASN A 345 20.52 35.04 -13.14
N ILE A 346 20.18 34.94 -14.42
CA ILE A 346 19.94 33.69 -15.10
C ILE A 346 21.29 33.21 -15.65
N LEU A 347 21.79 32.12 -15.09
CA LEU A 347 22.83 31.30 -15.70
C LEU A 347 22.15 30.26 -16.58
N THR A 348 22.61 30.07 -17.82
CA THR A 348 22.16 28.95 -18.65
C THR A 348 23.33 28.01 -18.90
N ILE A 349 23.18 26.74 -18.54
CA ILE A 349 24.17 25.69 -18.72
C ILE A 349 23.57 24.65 -19.68
N GLN A 350 24.29 24.36 -20.76
CA GLN A 350 23.91 23.36 -21.75
C GLN A 350 24.39 21.98 -21.28
N PHE A 351 23.54 20.98 -21.40
CA PHE A 351 23.82 19.59 -21.04
C PHE A 351 23.50 18.68 -22.23
N LYS A 352 24.42 17.76 -22.51
CA LYS A 352 24.21 16.69 -23.47
C LYS A 352 23.98 15.37 -22.75
N MET A 353 23.25 14.45 -23.38
CA MET A 353 22.98 13.14 -22.79
C MET A 353 24.29 12.35 -22.61
N LYS A 354 24.57 11.92 -21.38
CA LYS A 354 25.47 10.83 -21.05
C LYS A 354 24.71 9.53 -21.29
N ASP A 355 25.41 8.51 -21.71
CA ASP A 355 24.85 7.18 -21.70
C ASP A 355 24.63 6.73 -20.22
N ILE A 356 23.37 6.71 -19.71
CA ILE A 356 22.78 5.93 -18.55
C ILE A 356 22.39 6.68 -17.21
N VAL A 357 21.25 6.33 -16.54
CA VAL A 357 20.74 6.79 -15.19
C VAL A 357 20.53 5.63 -14.22
N GLU A 358 20.68 5.89 -12.91
CA GLU A 358 20.40 4.90 -11.85
C GLU A 358 18.90 4.81 -11.46
N GLU A 359 18.40 3.58 -11.38
CA GLU A 359 16.99 3.21 -11.20
C GLU A 359 16.62 2.95 -9.71
N VAL A 360 15.33 3.08 -9.33
CA VAL A 360 14.81 2.66 -8.00
C VAL A 360 14.54 1.16 -8.01
N THR A 361 15.28 0.41 -7.20
CA THR A 361 15.33 -1.05 -7.31
C THR A 361 14.68 -1.78 -6.13
N ILE A 362 14.18 -3.00 -6.37
CA ILE A 362 13.74 -3.90 -5.31
C ILE A 362 14.90 -4.26 -4.37
N LYS A 363 14.67 -4.25 -3.05
CA LYS A 363 15.69 -4.56 -2.04
C LYS A 363 15.48 -5.93 -1.40
N SER A 364 14.23 -6.31 -1.11
CA SER A 364 13.89 -7.63 -0.54
C SER A 364 12.41 -7.97 -0.72
N ILE A 365 12.07 -9.25 -0.62
CA ILE A 365 10.70 -9.79 -0.71
C ILE A 365 10.32 -10.41 0.63
N GLY A 366 9.13 -10.11 1.12
CA GLY A 366 8.57 -10.69 2.34
C GLY A 366 8.30 -12.19 2.20
N LYS A 367 8.60 -12.96 3.24
CA LYS A 367 8.31 -14.38 3.31
C LYS A 367 6.82 -14.65 3.54
N VAL A 368 6.38 -15.81 3.06
CA VAL A 368 5.04 -16.35 3.33
C VAL A 368 5.15 -17.66 4.13
N GLY A 369 4.12 -17.96 4.92
CA GLY A 369 4.10 -19.15 5.76
C GLY A 369 3.98 -20.45 4.96
N SER A 370 4.52 -21.53 5.53
CA SER A 370 4.34 -22.89 5.01
C SER A 370 3.05 -23.51 5.54
N ILE A 371 2.46 -24.42 4.76
CA ILE A 371 1.19 -25.07 5.12
C ILE A 371 1.34 -26.59 5.22
N ALA A 372 0.50 -27.21 6.05
CA ALA A 372 0.36 -28.66 6.13
C ALA A 372 -1.05 -29.07 5.69
N VAL A 373 -1.14 -30.09 4.82
CA VAL A 373 -2.40 -30.60 4.25
C VAL A 373 -2.48 -32.11 4.42
N ASN A 374 -3.69 -32.65 4.48
CA ASN A 374 -3.88 -34.10 4.58
C ASN A 374 -3.60 -34.76 3.22
N ILE A 375 -3.23 -36.05 3.25
CA ILE A 375 -3.15 -36.86 2.04
C ILE A 375 -4.50 -36.86 1.30
N GLY A 376 -4.47 -36.75 -0.02
CA GLY A 376 -5.64 -36.62 -0.90
C GLY A 376 -6.13 -35.19 -1.16
N THR A 377 -5.49 -34.16 -0.59
CA THR A 377 -5.86 -32.76 -0.89
C THR A 377 -5.55 -32.43 -2.37
N SER A 378 -6.51 -31.87 -3.11
CA SER A 378 -6.30 -31.53 -4.53
C SER A 378 -5.40 -30.30 -4.71
N LYS A 379 -4.77 -30.18 -5.87
CA LYS A 379 -3.89 -29.04 -6.21
C LYS A 379 -4.61 -27.70 -6.08
N ASP A 380 -5.85 -27.59 -6.55
CA ASP A 380 -6.62 -26.35 -6.51
C ASP A 380 -6.93 -25.93 -5.06
N LEU A 381 -7.31 -26.89 -4.21
CA LEU A 381 -7.54 -26.64 -2.78
C LEU A 381 -6.27 -26.23 -2.04
N VAL A 382 -5.11 -26.79 -2.42
CA VAL A 382 -3.83 -26.35 -1.87
C VAL A 382 -3.52 -24.90 -2.28
N ILE A 383 -3.69 -24.56 -3.56
CA ILE A 383 -3.46 -23.19 -4.07
C ILE A 383 -4.38 -22.19 -3.36
N ASP A 384 -5.66 -22.52 -3.18
CA ASP A 384 -6.64 -21.65 -2.50
C ASP A 384 -6.24 -21.36 -1.03
N ARG A 385 -5.52 -22.28 -0.38
CA ARG A 385 -5.01 -22.13 1.00
C ARG A 385 -3.70 -21.34 1.11
N LEU A 386 -2.95 -21.17 0.02
CA LEU A 386 -1.70 -20.42 0.06
C LEU A 386 -1.95 -18.91 0.26
N ALA A 387 -0.91 -18.20 0.70
CA ALA A 387 -0.98 -16.76 0.92
C ALA A 387 -1.26 -16.01 -0.39
N ARG A 388 -2.30 -15.18 -0.46
CA ARG A 388 -2.62 -14.41 -1.68
C ARG A 388 -1.69 -13.22 -1.91
N LYS A 389 -1.08 -12.71 -0.84
CA LYS A 389 -0.29 -11.47 -0.86
C LYS A 389 1.02 -11.63 -0.12
N THR A 390 2.00 -10.83 -0.51
CA THR A 390 3.21 -10.54 0.28
C THR A 390 3.56 -9.06 0.13
N PHE A 391 4.67 -8.64 0.71
CA PHE A 391 5.20 -7.28 0.57
C PHE A 391 6.60 -7.29 -0.03
N ILE A 392 6.97 -6.23 -0.73
CA ILE A 392 8.36 -5.95 -1.10
C ILE A 392 8.86 -4.68 -0.41
N ILE A 393 10.16 -4.60 -0.18
CA ILE A 393 10.84 -3.39 0.32
C ILE A 393 11.70 -2.85 -0.82
N ASP A 394 11.58 -1.56 -1.13
CA ASP A 394 12.38 -0.90 -2.17
C ASP A 394 13.73 -0.34 -1.64
N SER A 395 14.57 0.18 -2.53
CA SER A 395 15.87 0.78 -2.20
C SER A 395 15.78 2.00 -1.27
N ASN A 396 14.59 2.60 -1.13
CA ASN A 396 14.29 3.68 -0.19
C ASN A 396 13.71 3.20 1.16
N ASN A 397 13.59 1.88 1.36
CA ASN A 397 12.96 1.23 2.51
C ASN A 397 11.45 1.48 2.63
N LYS A 398 10.75 1.70 1.52
CA LYS A 398 9.28 1.74 1.50
C LYS A 398 8.71 0.35 1.21
N GLU A 399 7.65 -0.02 1.94
CA GLU A 399 6.93 -1.29 1.79
C GLU A 399 5.79 -1.16 0.77
N HIS A 400 5.65 -2.17 -0.10
CA HIS A 400 4.60 -2.25 -1.12
C HIS A 400 3.96 -3.64 -1.09
N GLU A 401 2.64 -3.73 -1.01
CA GLU A 401 1.89 -5.00 -1.09
C GLU A 401 1.79 -5.48 -2.54
N VAL A 402 1.99 -6.77 -2.77
CA VAL A 402 1.91 -7.41 -4.10
C VAL A 402 1.07 -8.69 -4.03
N GLU A 403 0.28 -8.93 -5.07
CA GLU A 403 -0.50 -10.17 -5.25
C GLU A 403 0.40 -11.31 -5.75
N LEU A 404 0.19 -12.51 -5.22
CA LEU A 404 0.96 -13.70 -5.52
C LEU A 404 0.18 -14.63 -6.45
N ASN A 405 0.83 -15.02 -7.55
CA ASN A 405 0.30 -15.99 -8.50
C ASN A 405 1.02 -17.34 -8.30
N TRP A 406 0.38 -18.26 -7.58
CA TRP A 406 0.97 -19.56 -7.25
C TRP A 406 1.00 -20.53 -8.42
N ALA A 407 2.17 -21.10 -8.66
CA ALA A 407 2.40 -22.28 -9.47
C ALA A 407 2.84 -23.45 -8.58
N LEU A 408 2.26 -24.62 -8.84
CA LEU A 408 2.52 -25.84 -8.09
C LEU A 408 2.94 -26.96 -9.05
N ASP A 409 4.25 -27.07 -9.25
CA ASP A 409 4.83 -28.08 -10.12
C ASP A 409 5.17 -29.34 -9.32
N ASN A 410 4.88 -30.52 -9.89
CA ASN A 410 5.15 -31.82 -9.27
C ASN A 410 4.45 -32.10 -7.93
N TYR A 411 3.42 -31.33 -7.57
CA TYR A 411 2.58 -31.64 -6.42
C TYR A 411 1.77 -32.92 -6.65
N ASN A 412 1.84 -33.83 -5.68
CA ASN A 412 1.01 -35.02 -5.65
C ASN A 412 0.42 -35.19 -4.24
N GLY A 413 -0.83 -34.76 -4.06
CA GLY A 413 -1.51 -34.84 -2.77
C GLY A 413 -1.71 -36.27 -2.27
N GLU A 414 -1.56 -37.29 -3.11
CA GLU A 414 -1.65 -38.71 -2.71
C GLU A 414 -0.36 -39.26 -2.10
N ILE A 415 0.74 -38.49 -2.11
CA ILE A 415 2.03 -38.90 -1.56
C ILE A 415 2.38 -37.96 -0.41
N SER A 416 2.61 -38.53 0.77
CA SER A 416 3.11 -37.77 1.91
C SER A 416 4.54 -37.28 1.65
N GLY A 417 4.84 -36.05 2.04
CA GLY A 417 6.16 -35.47 1.81
C GLY A 417 6.15 -33.96 1.82
N SER A 418 7.31 -33.39 1.48
CA SER A 418 7.48 -31.94 1.34
C SER A 418 7.46 -31.56 -0.13
N TYR A 419 6.62 -30.61 -0.48
CA TYR A 419 6.48 -30.01 -1.79
C TYR A 419 6.82 -28.52 -1.69
N THR A 420 7.29 -27.93 -2.79
CA THR A 420 7.56 -26.50 -2.86
C THR A 420 6.54 -25.85 -3.78
N ALA A 421 5.89 -24.81 -3.28
CA ALA A 421 5.11 -23.90 -4.11
C ALA A 421 5.97 -22.71 -4.50
N VAL A 422 5.77 -22.19 -5.71
CA VAL A 422 6.45 -20.99 -6.20
C VAL A 422 5.38 -20.01 -6.65
N ALA A 423 5.33 -18.82 -6.05
CA ALA A 423 4.51 -17.73 -6.54
C ALA A 423 5.36 -16.71 -7.28
N THR A 424 4.84 -16.16 -8.36
CA THR A 424 5.38 -14.97 -9.01
C THR A 424 4.53 -13.75 -8.70
N PHE A 425 5.10 -12.57 -8.86
CA PHE A 425 4.40 -11.30 -8.71
C PHE A 425 5.02 -10.25 -9.65
N GLU A 426 4.27 -9.20 -9.95
CA GLU A 426 4.74 -8.06 -10.73
C GLU A 426 5.26 -6.95 -9.80
N LEU A 427 6.32 -6.25 -10.23
CA LEU A 427 6.82 -5.12 -9.47
C LEU A 427 5.81 -3.95 -9.50
N PRO A 428 5.59 -3.27 -8.37
CA PRO A 428 4.79 -2.05 -8.33
C PRO A 428 5.33 -0.98 -9.28
N GLN A 429 4.43 -0.13 -9.79
CA GLN A 429 4.79 0.95 -10.70
C GLN A 429 5.91 1.85 -10.11
N GLY A 430 7.02 1.98 -10.84
CA GLY A 430 8.16 2.80 -10.46
C GLY A 430 9.24 2.09 -9.64
N VAL A 431 9.12 0.78 -9.39
CA VAL A 431 10.17 -0.08 -8.84
C VAL A 431 10.65 -1.02 -9.94
N VAL A 432 11.96 -1.11 -10.15
CA VAL A 432 12.57 -2.02 -11.14
C VAL A 432 13.53 -3.01 -10.46
N GLN A 433 14.14 -3.89 -11.25
CA GLN A 433 15.06 -4.91 -10.73
C GLN A 433 16.30 -4.32 -10.08
N SER A 434 16.81 -4.97 -9.04
CA SER A 434 18.15 -4.67 -8.51
C SER A 434 19.24 -5.24 -9.41
N ASN A 435 20.48 -4.79 -9.21
CA ASN A 435 21.65 -5.47 -9.76
C ASN A 435 22.54 -5.95 -8.59
N PRO A 436 22.66 -7.27 -8.35
CA PRO A 436 22.08 -8.37 -9.15
C PRO A 436 20.55 -8.45 -9.04
N GLU A 437 19.92 -9.02 -10.07
CA GLU A 437 18.46 -9.21 -10.11
C GLU A 437 18.00 -10.09 -8.96
N ILE A 438 16.95 -9.65 -8.27
CA ILE A 438 16.21 -10.46 -7.31
C ILE A 438 15.14 -11.19 -8.11
N LYS A 439 15.19 -12.53 -8.06
CA LYS A 439 14.16 -13.38 -8.64
C LYS A 439 12.80 -13.01 -8.04
N LEU A 440 11.86 -12.54 -8.87
CA LEU A 440 10.51 -12.11 -8.46
C LEU A 440 9.61 -13.30 -8.17
N GLU A 441 10.07 -14.13 -7.26
CA GLU A 441 9.37 -15.31 -6.80
C GLU A 441 9.41 -15.42 -5.28
N VAL A 442 8.34 -15.99 -4.74
CA VAL A 442 8.27 -16.41 -3.34
C VAL A 442 8.11 -17.92 -3.33
N THR A 443 8.87 -18.60 -2.49
CA THR A 443 8.71 -20.04 -2.29
C THR A 443 8.17 -20.34 -0.90
N THR A 444 7.35 -21.38 -0.79
CA THR A 444 6.92 -21.90 0.50
C THR A 444 6.77 -23.41 0.46
N ASN A 445 6.86 -24.06 1.61
CA ASN A 445 6.74 -25.50 1.72
C ASN A 445 5.28 -25.90 1.97
N ILE A 446 4.86 -26.97 1.29
CA ILE A 446 3.62 -27.68 1.55
C ILE A 446 3.99 -29.07 2.05
N ILE A 447 3.55 -29.39 3.27
CA ILE A 447 3.73 -30.73 3.82
C ILE A 447 2.43 -31.50 3.65
N VAL A 448 2.46 -32.56 2.82
CA VAL A 448 1.39 -33.54 2.78
C VAL A 448 1.63 -34.52 3.92
N LYS A 449 0.73 -34.52 4.90
CA LYS A 449 0.80 -35.38 6.09
C LYS A 449 0.69 -36.85 5.71
N GLU A 450 1.40 -37.71 6.43
CA GLU A 450 1.20 -39.16 6.32
C GLU A 450 -0.17 -39.56 6.88
N LYS A 451 -0.78 -40.59 6.28
CA LYS A 451 -2.05 -41.13 6.79
C LYS A 451 -1.83 -41.75 8.17
N SER A 452 -2.65 -41.40 9.14
CA SER A 452 -2.59 -41.95 10.51
C SER A 452 -2.94 -43.45 10.59
N GLU A 453 -3.49 -44.04 9.52
CA GLU A 453 -4.12 -45.38 9.53
C GLU A 453 -3.20 -46.53 9.12
N ASP A 454 -1.98 -46.27 8.61
CA ASP A 454 -1.02 -47.33 8.24
C ASP A 454 -0.21 -47.82 9.45
N ILE A 455 -0.90 -48.27 10.50
CA ILE A 455 -0.28 -48.89 11.68
C ILE A 455 0.06 -50.34 11.32
N GLN A 456 1.33 -50.63 11.06
CA GLN A 456 1.83 -52.00 10.98
C GLN A 456 1.61 -52.73 12.32
N ASP A 457 1.35 -54.03 12.28
CA ASP A 457 1.29 -54.88 13.48
C ASP A 457 2.53 -54.63 14.37
N SER A 458 2.28 -54.25 15.63
CA SER A 458 3.35 -53.88 16.55
C SER A 458 4.28 -55.06 16.82
N ILE A 459 5.55 -54.93 16.44
CA ILE A 459 6.59 -55.87 16.87
C ILE A 459 6.97 -55.70 18.34
N TRP A 460 6.55 -54.58 18.96
CA TRP A 460 6.73 -54.27 20.37
C TRP A 460 5.60 -54.92 21.18
N VAL A 461 5.97 -55.68 22.20
CA VAL A 461 5.05 -56.38 23.11
C VAL A 461 5.19 -55.84 24.52
N VAL A 462 4.23 -56.13 25.40
CA VAL A 462 4.22 -55.57 26.77
C VAL A 462 5.48 -55.92 27.56
N GLU A 463 6.13 -57.05 27.30
CA GLU A 463 7.36 -57.50 27.95
C GLU A 463 8.62 -56.69 27.54
N ASP A 464 8.55 -55.91 26.47
CA ASP A 464 9.68 -55.09 26.00
C ASP A 464 9.89 -53.81 26.82
N PHE A 465 9.01 -53.56 27.78
CA PHE A 465 8.98 -52.32 28.56
C PHE A 465 9.08 -52.61 30.06
N THR A 466 9.56 -51.62 30.79
CA THR A 466 9.52 -51.60 32.26
C THR A 466 8.37 -50.72 32.75
N TYR A 467 7.78 -51.06 33.89
CA TYR A 467 6.61 -50.38 34.42
C TYR A 467 6.71 -50.10 35.91
N GLU A 468 6.09 -49.01 36.33
CA GLU A 468 5.74 -48.72 37.71
C GLU A 468 4.23 -48.43 37.77
N ALA A 469 3.45 -49.40 38.26
CA ALA A 469 1.98 -49.39 38.14
C ALA A 469 1.51 -49.18 36.69
N THR A 470 0.79 -48.09 36.40
CA THR A 470 0.29 -47.72 35.07
C THR A 470 1.25 -46.79 34.30
N THR A 471 2.49 -46.65 34.79
CA THR A 471 3.53 -45.81 34.18
C THR A 471 4.53 -46.65 33.42
N ILE A 472 4.81 -46.34 32.15
CA ILE A 472 5.93 -46.92 31.41
C ILE A 472 7.22 -46.20 31.80
N THR A 473 8.22 -46.90 32.31
CA THR A 473 9.48 -46.29 32.78
C THR A 473 10.66 -46.44 31.82
N GLY A 474 10.53 -47.23 30.77
CA GLY A 474 11.57 -47.41 29.74
C GLY A 474 11.51 -48.79 29.07
N PHE A 475 12.63 -49.21 28.48
CA PHE A 475 12.78 -50.52 27.86
C PHE A 475 13.25 -51.58 28.87
N SER A 476 12.73 -52.80 28.76
CA SER A 476 13.33 -53.99 29.38
C SER A 476 14.57 -54.45 28.60
N GLU A 477 15.27 -55.49 29.07
CA GLU A 477 16.39 -56.08 28.33
C GLU A 477 15.99 -56.53 26.92
N SER A 478 14.77 -57.10 26.74
CA SER A 478 14.30 -57.50 25.41
C SER A 478 13.99 -56.30 24.51
N GLY A 479 13.43 -55.23 25.09
CA GLY A 479 13.19 -53.98 24.37
C GLY A 479 14.48 -53.31 23.88
N ILE A 480 15.54 -53.32 24.71
CA ILE A 480 16.86 -52.80 24.31
C ILE A 480 17.45 -53.60 23.14
N GLU A 481 17.25 -54.92 23.11
CA GLU A 481 17.71 -55.74 22.00
C GLU A 481 16.95 -55.43 20.71
N LYS A 482 15.62 -55.29 20.78
CA LYS A 482 14.79 -54.90 19.63
C LYS A 482 15.17 -53.52 19.09
N LEU A 483 15.47 -52.57 19.98
CA LEU A 483 15.87 -51.21 19.65
C LEU A 483 17.13 -51.14 18.76
N LYS A 484 18.01 -52.15 18.81
CA LYS A 484 19.18 -52.20 17.92
C LYS A 484 18.80 -52.33 16.45
N THR A 485 17.65 -52.92 16.16
CA THR A 485 17.19 -53.23 14.80
C THR A 485 15.93 -52.48 14.38
N ASN A 486 15.13 -51.98 15.34
CA ASN A 486 13.94 -51.18 15.07
C ASN A 486 13.97 -49.89 15.90
N LYS A 487 13.86 -48.74 15.22
CA LYS A 487 13.83 -47.41 15.82
C LYS A 487 12.43 -46.77 15.79
N ASP A 488 11.45 -47.46 15.22
CA ASP A 488 10.05 -47.05 15.15
C ASP A 488 9.29 -47.62 16.34
N LEU A 489 9.01 -46.77 17.34
CA LEU A 489 8.45 -47.19 18.61
C LEU A 489 6.91 -47.17 18.60
N ILE A 490 6.30 -48.28 19.00
CA ILE A 490 4.86 -48.37 19.27
C ILE A 490 4.69 -48.69 20.75
N LEU A 491 3.98 -47.83 21.48
CA LEU A 491 3.75 -48.04 22.91
C LEU A 491 2.60 -49.04 23.14
N PRO A 492 2.65 -49.83 24.23
CA PRO A 492 1.57 -50.72 24.61
C PRO A 492 0.39 -49.94 25.20
N LYS A 493 -0.84 -50.45 24.99
CA LYS A 493 -2.04 -49.88 25.61
C LYS A 493 -2.16 -50.21 27.10
N THR A 494 -1.65 -51.36 27.51
CA THR A 494 -1.78 -51.86 28.88
C THR A 494 -0.44 -52.33 29.43
N ASN A 495 -0.31 -52.36 30.76
CA ASN A 495 0.78 -53.05 31.43
C ASN A 495 0.56 -54.59 31.41
N PRO A 496 1.49 -55.42 31.94
CA PRO A 496 1.35 -56.88 32.00
C PRO A 496 0.14 -57.38 32.82
N GLN A 497 -0.45 -56.52 33.66
CA GLN A 497 -1.66 -56.80 34.45
C GLN A 497 -2.96 -56.49 33.68
N GLY A 498 -2.85 -55.91 32.46
CA GLY A 498 -3.99 -55.51 31.65
C GLY A 498 -4.59 -54.15 32.05
N GLU A 499 -3.90 -53.37 32.87
CA GLU A 499 -4.33 -52.02 33.26
C GLU A 499 -3.89 -51.01 32.21
N ASN A 500 -4.76 -50.06 31.84
CA ASN A 500 -4.46 -49.03 30.84
C ASN A 500 -3.29 -48.14 31.29
N ILE A 501 -2.40 -47.84 30.36
CA ILE A 501 -1.29 -46.91 30.60
C ILE A 501 -1.83 -45.49 30.76
N THR A 502 -1.45 -44.84 31.85
CA THR A 502 -1.85 -43.46 32.15
C THR A 502 -0.69 -42.49 32.07
N HIS A 503 0.57 -42.94 32.17
CA HIS A 503 1.74 -42.08 32.20
C HIS A 503 2.91 -42.71 31.44
N ILE A 504 3.70 -41.88 30.76
CA ILE A 504 5.05 -42.23 30.28
C ILE A 504 6.02 -41.53 31.22
N GLY A 505 6.92 -42.29 31.84
CA GLY A 505 7.82 -41.80 32.88
C GLY A 505 8.86 -40.81 32.37
N ASP A 506 9.39 -40.02 33.30
CA ASP A 506 10.43 -39.04 33.03
C ASP A 506 11.68 -39.73 32.45
N GLY A 507 12.16 -39.23 31.30
CA GLY A 507 13.35 -39.75 30.63
C GLY A 507 13.23 -41.18 30.08
N ALA A 508 12.05 -41.80 30.09
CA ALA A 508 11.85 -43.23 29.77
C ALA A 508 12.49 -43.67 28.45
N PHE A 509 12.43 -42.83 27.42
CA PHE A 509 12.91 -43.10 26.06
C PHE A 509 13.88 -42.02 25.55
N ALA A 510 14.57 -41.32 26.45
CA ALA A 510 15.54 -40.30 26.06
C ALA A 510 16.80 -40.90 25.45
N ASN A 511 17.35 -40.25 24.41
CA ASN A 511 18.62 -40.60 23.76
C ASN A 511 18.65 -42.07 23.27
N LYS A 512 17.61 -42.49 22.54
CA LYS A 512 17.45 -43.86 22.02
C LYS A 512 17.56 -43.95 20.49
N GLU A 513 17.77 -42.82 19.83
CA GLU A 513 17.83 -42.67 18.36
C GLU A 513 16.52 -43.12 17.69
N LEU A 514 15.39 -42.97 18.37
CA LEU A 514 14.07 -43.31 17.80
C LEU A 514 13.75 -42.43 16.60
N THR A 515 13.18 -43.02 15.56
CA THR A 515 12.81 -42.36 14.29
C THR A 515 11.33 -42.03 14.20
N SER A 516 10.47 -42.86 14.81
CA SER A 516 9.04 -42.59 14.94
C SER A 516 8.47 -43.05 16.28
N LEU A 517 7.34 -42.47 16.66
CA LEU A 517 6.57 -42.82 17.86
C LEU A 517 5.07 -42.90 17.54
N ILE A 518 4.47 -44.03 17.87
CA ILE A 518 3.02 -44.22 17.87
C ILE A 518 2.57 -44.43 19.31
N ILE A 519 1.78 -43.48 19.81
CA ILE A 519 1.02 -43.65 21.05
C ILE A 519 -0.34 -44.22 20.65
N PRO A 520 -0.76 -45.37 21.22
CA PRO A 520 -1.97 -46.03 20.79
C PRO A 520 -3.23 -45.30 21.28
N GLU A 521 -4.28 -45.28 20.47
CA GLU A 521 -5.57 -44.70 20.85
C GLU A 521 -6.22 -45.39 22.07
N GLY A 522 -7.03 -44.62 22.81
CA GLY A 522 -7.80 -45.09 23.97
C GLY A 522 -7.11 -44.91 25.32
N LEU A 523 -5.94 -44.25 25.35
CA LEU A 523 -5.22 -43.88 26.57
C LEU A 523 -5.74 -42.55 27.14
N ASN A 524 -6.94 -42.58 27.70
CA ASN A 524 -7.62 -41.39 28.23
C ASN A 524 -6.91 -40.83 29.48
N GLY A 525 -6.52 -39.56 29.42
CA GLY A 525 -5.82 -38.86 30.50
C GLY A 525 -4.31 -39.09 30.51
N LEU A 526 -3.71 -39.52 29.40
CA LEU A 526 -2.29 -39.84 29.32
C LEU A 526 -1.40 -38.60 29.55
N VAL A 527 -0.40 -38.74 30.41
CA VAL A 527 0.65 -37.73 30.65
C VAL A 527 1.98 -38.21 30.07
N ILE A 528 2.61 -37.38 29.24
CA ILE A 528 3.95 -37.61 28.72
C ILE A 528 4.97 -36.92 29.62
N GLY A 529 5.78 -37.72 30.31
CA GLY A 529 6.75 -37.29 31.32
C GLY A 529 7.84 -36.35 30.83
N ALA A 530 8.52 -35.71 31.78
CA ALA A 530 9.58 -34.76 31.49
C ALA A 530 10.75 -35.47 30.81
N SER A 531 11.27 -34.88 29.73
CA SER A 531 12.33 -35.47 28.90
C SER A 531 12.04 -36.88 28.36
N ALA A 532 10.79 -37.36 28.35
CA ALA A 532 10.45 -38.74 28.01
C ALA A 532 11.03 -39.20 26.66
N PHE A 533 11.03 -38.34 25.64
CA PHE A 533 11.52 -38.60 24.29
C PHE A 533 12.62 -37.62 23.84
N LYS A 534 13.32 -37.03 24.81
CA LYS A 534 14.39 -36.04 24.57
C LYS A 534 15.55 -36.62 23.75
N GLU A 535 16.08 -35.81 22.82
CA GLU A 535 17.30 -36.10 22.04
C GLU A 535 17.23 -37.43 21.25
N ASN A 536 16.14 -37.62 20.51
CA ASN A 536 15.99 -38.70 19.53
C ASN A 536 16.08 -38.14 18.09
N GLN A 537 15.69 -38.93 17.09
CA GLN A 537 15.64 -38.56 15.68
C GLN A 537 14.18 -38.58 15.17
N LEU A 538 13.22 -38.33 16.08
CA LEU A 538 11.80 -38.46 15.76
C LEU A 538 11.43 -37.48 14.66
N ASN A 539 11.00 -38.01 13.53
CA ASN A 539 10.43 -37.24 12.42
C ASN A 539 8.92 -37.45 12.30
N LYS A 540 8.39 -38.50 12.95
CA LYS A 540 6.97 -38.85 13.00
C LYS A 540 6.53 -39.12 14.43
N VAL A 541 5.51 -38.41 14.91
CA VAL A 541 4.85 -38.65 16.20
C VAL A 541 3.35 -38.56 15.99
N ILE A 542 2.63 -39.61 16.41
CA ILE A 542 1.16 -39.61 16.46
C ILE A 542 0.75 -39.45 17.92
N ILE A 543 0.16 -38.29 18.25
CA ILE A 543 -0.38 -37.99 19.58
C ILE A 543 -1.90 -38.13 19.51
N PRO A 544 -2.48 -39.25 19.97
CA PRO A 544 -3.91 -39.52 19.82
C PRO A 544 -4.75 -38.74 20.84
N GLU A 545 -6.06 -38.72 20.60
CA GLU A 545 -7.05 -38.30 21.59
C GLU A 545 -6.88 -39.08 22.91
N GLY A 546 -7.00 -38.36 24.02
CA GLY A 546 -6.76 -38.86 25.36
C GLY A 546 -5.46 -38.37 25.99
N VAL A 547 -4.47 -37.92 25.21
CA VAL A 547 -3.27 -37.26 25.76
C VAL A 547 -3.67 -35.89 26.35
N ARG A 548 -3.29 -35.67 27.61
CA ARG A 548 -3.69 -34.50 28.39
C ARG A 548 -2.53 -33.53 28.63
N GLU A 549 -1.34 -34.03 28.94
CA GLU A 549 -0.20 -33.18 29.26
C GLU A 549 1.09 -33.70 28.62
N ILE A 550 1.88 -32.77 28.12
CA ILE A 550 3.23 -32.99 27.60
C ILE A 550 4.17 -32.16 28.47
N LEU A 551 4.99 -32.81 29.30
CA LEU A 551 5.78 -32.12 30.31
C LEU A 551 7.09 -31.56 29.76
N THR A 552 7.84 -30.91 30.64
CA THR A 552 9.07 -30.17 30.32
C THR A 552 10.09 -31.03 29.57
N PHE A 553 10.62 -30.52 28.46
CA PHE A 553 11.57 -31.21 27.56
C PHE A 553 11.08 -32.52 26.91
N ALA A 554 9.81 -32.89 26.99
CA ALA A 554 9.33 -34.21 26.56
C ALA A 554 9.80 -34.62 25.16
N PHE A 555 9.75 -33.72 24.17
CA PHE A 555 10.20 -33.93 22.79
C PHE A 555 11.35 -33.00 22.37
N TYR A 556 12.14 -32.53 23.34
CA TYR A 556 13.27 -31.62 23.09
C TYR A 556 14.30 -32.23 22.13
N LYS A 557 14.73 -31.45 21.13
CA LYS A 557 15.84 -31.77 20.21
C LYS A 557 15.58 -33.06 19.41
N ASN A 558 14.56 -33.02 18.57
CA ASN A 558 14.15 -34.05 17.60
C ASN A 558 14.06 -33.43 16.18
N ASN A 559 13.50 -34.15 15.20
CA ASN A 559 13.41 -33.74 13.79
C ASN A 559 11.95 -33.57 13.33
N LEU A 560 11.03 -33.18 14.24
CA LEU A 560 9.60 -33.10 13.94
C LEU A 560 9.28 -31.90 13.04
N LYS A 561 8.57 -32.12 11.94
CA LYS A 561 8.15 -31.07 10.99
C LYS A 561 6.70 -30.63 11.19
N TYR A 562 5.84 -31.55 11.63
CA TYR A 562 4.47 -31.30 12.03
C TYR A 562 4.11 -32.23 13.18
N VAL A 563 3.10 -31.84 13.97
CA VAL A 563 2.48 -32.67 15.01
C VAL A 563 0.99 -32.39 14.98
N ASP A 564 0.19 -33.44 14.86
CA ASP A 564 -1.25 -33.34 15.11
C ASP A 564 -1.48 -33.43 16.61
N PHE A 565 -1.95 -32.35 17.21
CA PHE A 565 -2.28 -32.29 18.63
C PHE A 565 -3.74 -32.72 18.85
N PRO A 566 -4.05 -33.43 19.95
CA PRO A 566 -5.42 -33.83 20.25
C PRO A 566 -6.22 -32.70 20.90
N GLY A 567 -7.55 -32.74 20.74
CA GLY A 567 -8.50 -31.82 21.39
C GLY A 567 -8.52 -31.94 22.92
N THR A 568 -8.03 -33.06 23.48
CA THR A 568 -7.90 -33.28 24.93
C THR A 568 -6.67 -32.62 25.58
N LEU A 569 -5.76 -32.02 24.79
CA LEU A 569 -4.51 -31.51 25.31
C LEU A 569 -4.72 -30.24 26.16
N GLN A 570 -4.28 -30.29 27.41
CA GLN A 570 -4.36 -29.16 28.34
C GLN A 570 -3.04 -28.39 28.44
N LYS A 571 -1.91 -29.04 28.20
CA LYS A 571 -0.61 -28.44 28.50
C LYS A 571 0.53 -28.93 27.62
N VAL A 572 1.31 -27.97 27.13
CA VAL A 572 2.69 -28.16 26.67
C VAL A 572 3.62 -27.44 27.63
N GLY A 573 4.41 -28.20 28.37
CA GLY A 573 5.35 -27.72 29.38
C GLY A 573 6.58 -27.03 28.81
N ASN A 574 7.39 -26.44 29.70
CA ASN A 574 8.59 -25.68 29.32
C ASN A 574 9.47 -26.46 28.34
N GLN A 575 9.81 -25.86 27.20
CA GLN A 575 10.66 -26.49 26.17
C GLN A 575 10.19 -27.87 25.69
N GLY A 576 8.89 -28.17 25.79
CA GLY A 576 8.30 -29.47 25.42
C GLY A 576 8.64 -29.92 24.00
N PHE A 577 8.60 -29.00 23.02
CA PHE A 577 8.91 -29.23 21.61
C PHE A 577 10.06 -28.34 21.10
N ALA A 578 10.92 -27.84 22.00
CA ALA A 578 12.02 -26.96 21.58
C ALA A 578 13.08 -27.70 20.75
N HIS A 579 13.75 -26.98 19.84
CA HIS A 579 14.74 -27.51 18.89
C HIS A 579 14.21 -28.65 18.00
N ASN A 580 13.10 -28.40 17.30
CA ASN A 580 12.58 -29.26 16.24
C ASN A 580 12.57 -28.49 14.91
N GLU A 581 11.89 -29.02 13.89
CA GLU A 581 11.72 -28.41 12.57
C GLU A 581 10.25 -28.04 12.30
N LEU A 582 9.46 -27.76 13.35
CA LEU A 582 8.01 -27.56 13.22
C LEU A 582 7.73 -26.32 12.37
N ILE A 583 6.98 -26.48 11.27
CA ILE A 583 6.67 -25.39 10.33
C ILE A 583 5.27 -24.79 10.51
N SER A 584 4.34 -25.58 11.04
CA SER A 584 2.94 -25.20 11.28
C SER A 584 2.38 -26.07 12.40
N LEU A 585 1.46 -25.51 13.20
CA LEU A 585 0.75 -26.25 14.25
C LEU A 585 -0.74 -25.95 14.18
N THR A 586 -1.54 -26.99 14.38
CA THR A 586 -2.98 -26.88 14.55
C THR A 586 -3.37 -27.57 15.86
N PHE A 587 -4.03 -26.82 16.74
CA PHE A 587 -4.70 -27.36 17.91
C PHE A 587 -6.20 -27.41 17.58
N PRO A 588 -6.79 -28.61 17.40
CA PRO A 588 -8.16 -28.75 16.97
C PRO A 588 -9.15 -28.29 18.05
N GLU A 589 -10.44 -28.30 17.74
CA GLU A 589 -11.46 -28.05 18.76
C GLU A 589 -11.35 -29.06 19.91
N GLY A 590 -11.60 -28.57 21.13
CA GLY A 590 -11.50 -29.36 22.34
C GLY A 590 -12.38 -28.79 23.45
N ASN A 591 -12.68 -29.61 24.45
CA ASN A 591 -13.43 -29.19 25.64
C ASN A 591 -12.51 -28.73 26.78
N GLU A 592 -11.21 -28.70 26.53
CA GLU A 592 -10.17 -28.40 27.50
C GLU A 592 -9.51 -27.06 27.17
N LYS A 593 -8.92 -26.41 28.19
CA LYS A 593 -8.22 -25.13 28.01
C LYS A 593 -6.72 -25.34 27.87
N LEU A 594 -6.13 -24.87 26.78
CA LEU A 594 -4.72 -25.05 26.45
C LEU A 594 -3.81 -24.09 27.21
N CYS A 595 -2.72 -24.63 27.76
CA CYS A 595 -1.58 -23.89 28.32
C CYS A 595 -0.30 -24.17 27.53
N LEU A 596 0.29 -23.12 26.97
CA LEU A 596 1.64 -23.16 26.41
C LEU A 596 2.60 -22.46 27.37
N ASP A 597 3.50 -23.24 27.97
CA ASP A 597 4.49 -22.76 28.94
C ASP A 597 5.71 -22.10 28.25
N SER A 598 6.66 -21.61 29.05
CA SER A 598 7.81 -20.86 28.54
C SER A 598 8.65 -21.70 27.58
N LEU A 599 9.00 -21.10 26.43
CA LEU A 599 9.85 -21.71 25.41
C LEU A 599 9.32 -23.04 24.87
N SER A 600 8.01 -23.34 25.01
CA SER A 600 7.41 -24.62 24.63
C SER A 600 7.72 -25.04 23.18
N PHE A 601 7.83 -24.06 22.27
CA PHE A 601 8.17 -24.23 20.85
C PHE A 601 9.44 -23.45 20.46
N TYR A 602 10.37 -23.24 21.39
CA TYR A 602 11.62 -22.51 21.13
C TYR A 602 12.47 -23.14 20.01
N ASN A 603 13.01 -22.29 19.12
CA ASN A 603 13.92 -22.70 18.05
C ASN A 603 13.33 -23.77 17.12
N ASN A 604 12.21 -23.42 16.47
CA ASN A 604 11.51 -24.18 15.43
C ASN A 604 11.44 -23.37 14.12
N LYS A 605 10.57 -23.76 13.19
CA LYS A 605 10.38 -23.17 11.86
C LYS A 605 8.98 -22.55 11.68
N LEU A 606 8.34 -22.19 12.78
CA LEU A 606 6.96 -21.69 12.77
C LEU A 606 6.92 -20.27 12.22
N THR A 607 5.99 -20.04 11.31
CA THR A 607 5.61 -18.70 10.83
C THR A 607 4.25 -18.32 11.38
N SER A 608 3.30 -19.25 11.34
CA SER A 608 1.99 -19.15 11.98
C SER A 608 1.58 -20.44 12.70
N ILE A 609 0.62 -20.33 13.61
CA ILE A 609 -0.09 -21.47 14.22
C ILE A 609 -1.59 -21.18 14.33
N THR A 610 -2.41 -22.23 14.33
CA THR A 610 -3.88 -22.13 14.49
C THR A 610 -4.30 -22.85 15.77
N ILE A 611 -5.10 -22.18 16.62
CA ILE A 611 -5.66 -22.74 17.84
C ILE A 611 -7.19 -22.60 17.83
N LEU A 612 -7.89 -23.74 17.69
CA LEU A 612 -9.35 -23.81 17.64
C LEU A 612 -9.99 -24.10 19.01
N MET A 613 -9.25 -24.72 19.95
CA MET A 613 -9.66 -24.89 21.34
C MET A 613 -9.51 -23.61 22.18
N GLU A 614 -10.14 -23.56 23.35
CA GLU A 614 -9.98 -22.44 24.27
C GLU A 614 -8.55 -22.36 24.83
N VAL A 615 -8.02 -21.15 24.93
CA VAL A 615 -6.67 -20.90 25.46
C VAL A 615 -6.75 -20.30 26.85
N ASN A 616 -6.10 -20.96 27.82
CA ASN A 616 -5.90 -20.41 29.16
C ASN A 616 -4.59 -19.60 29.26
N LYS A 617 -3.51 -20.03 28.60
CA LYS A 617 -2.22 -19.33 28.69
C LYS A 617 -1.35 -19.56 27.48
N ILE A 618 -0.73 -18.50 26.98
CA ILE A 618 0.41 -18.57 26.05
C ILE A 618 1.51 -17.71 26.63
N HIS A 619 2.61 -18.32 27.07
CA HIS A 619 3.74 -17.59 27.65
C HIS A 619 4.41 -16.67 26.60
N GLU A 620 4.89 -15.50 27.02
CA GLU A 620 5.47 -14.47 26.11
C GLU A 620 6.60 -15.02 25.20
N GLU A 621 7.42 -15.93 25.74
CA GLU A 621 8.55 -16.57 25.05
C GLU A 621 8.22 -17.93 24.40
N ALA A 622 6.95 -18.37 24.36
CA ALA A 622 6.58 -19.71 23.86
C ALA A 622 7.15 -20.02 22.46
N PHE A 623 7.24 -19.00 21.59
CA PHE A 623 7.68 -19.10 20.19
C PHE A 623 9.03 -18.41 19.90
N LYS A 624 9.87 -18.17 20.91
CA LYS A 624 11.17 -17.51 20.72
C LYS A 624 12.05 -18.25 19.70
N SER A 625 12.79 -17.50 18.88
CA SER A 625 13.70 -18.02 17.85
C SER A 625 13.03 -18.91 16.78
N ASN A 626 11.77 -18.64 16.45
CA ASN A 626 11.14 -19.17 15.24
C ASN A 626 11.39 -18.24 14.04
N GLU A 627 11.02 -18.68 12.84
CA GLU A 627 11.21 -17.86 11.62
C GLU A 627 10.33 -16.62 11.63
N GLY A 628 9.04 -16.78 11.98
CA GLY A 628 8.08 -15.68 12.06
C GLY A 628 7.88 -14.91 10.74
N TYR A 629 7.07 -13.84 10.78
CA TYR A 629 6.85 -12.96 9.64
C TYR A 629 7.85 -11.80 9.64
N GLU A 630 8.62 -11.63 8.55
CA GLU A 630 9.73 -10.66 8.49
C GLU A 630 9.29 -9.21 8.69
N ASN A 631 8.11 -8.84 8.20
CA ASN A 631 7.54 -7.49 8.34
C ASN A 631 6.91 -7.22 9.72
N ASP A 632 6.69 -8.24 10.54
CA ASP A 632 6.25 -8.09 11.94
C ASP A 632 7.39 -8.46 12.91
N ASN A 633 8.61 -8.01 12.60
CA ASN A 633 9.82 -8.26 13.40
C ASN A 633 10.08 -9.75 13.69
N ASN A 634 9.83 -10.64 12.73
CA ASN A 634 9.95 -12.10 12.87
C ASN A 634 9.07 -12.69 13.98
N LYS A 635 7.90 -12.11 14.23
CA LYS A 635 6.91 -12.68 15.17
C LYS A 635 6.13 -13.81 14.52
N VAL A 636 5.81 -14.84 15.31
CA VAL A 636 4.87 -15.90 14.93
C VAL A 636 3.44 -15.37 15.05
N HIS A 637 2.64 -15.52 13.99
CA HIS A 637 1.21 -15.18 14.04
C HIS A 637 0.43 -16.35 14.64
N VAL A 638 -0.27 -16.10 15.75
CA VAL A 638 -1.09 -17.09 16.45
C VAL A 638 -2.54 -16.78 16.14
N PHE A 639 -3.16 -17.59 15.29
CA PHE A 639 -4.57 -17.47 14.91
C PHE A 639 -5.45 -18.19 15.94
N LEU A 640 -6.31 -17.45 16.64
CA LEU A 640 -7.18 -17.99 17.70
C LEU A 640 -8.64 -17.93 17.28
N ALA A 641 -9.35 -19.04 17.46
CA ALA A 641 -10.79 -19.09 17.34
C ALA A 641 -11.47 -18.35 18.51
N LYS A 642 -11.08 -18.66 19.75
CA LYS A 642 -11.74 -18.14 20.96
C LYS A 642 -10.74 -17.70 22.01
N VAL A 643 -11.10 -16.65 22.74
CA VAL A 643 -10.37 -16.20 23.94
C VAL A 643 -11.28 -16.39 25.14
N ASP A 644 -10.73 -16.96 26.22
CA ASP A 644 -11.43 -17.04 27.50
C ASP A 644 -11.61 -15.61 28.07
N PRO A 645 -12.84 -15.12 28.27
CA PRO A 645 -13.09 -13.76 28.76
C PRO A 645 -12.55 -13.51 30.18
N GLU A 646 -12.20 -14.55 30.94
CA GLU A 646 -11.57 -14.43 32.27
C GLU A 646 -10.04 -14.64 32.25
N ASN A 647 -9.42 -14.66 31.07
CA ASN A 647 -8.00 -14.99 30.91
C ASN A 647 -7.04 -13.94 31.51
N ASN A 648 -6.14 -14.38 32.40
CA ASN A 648 -5.11 -13.55 33.04
C ASN A 648 -3.66 -13.85 32.58
N GLY A 649 -3.48 -14.69 31.55
CA GLY A 649 -2.18 -15.21 31.09
C GLY A 649 -1.95 -15.19 29.58
N LEU A 650 -2.75 -14.43 28.82
CA LEU A 650 -2.58 -14.22 27.39
C LEU A 650 -1.69 -12.99 27.13
N PHE A 651 -0.51 -13.18 26.55
CA PHE A 651 0.33 -12.07 26.09
C PHE A 651 -0.05 -11.72 24.64
N GLU A 652 -1.02 -10.83 24.46
CA GLU A 652 -1.59 -10.48 23.14
C GLU A 652 -0.54 -10.07 22.09
N ASN A 653 0.52 -9.39 22.54
CA ASN A 653 1.64 -8.95 21.72
C ASN A 653 2.95 -9.10 22.49
N SER A 654 3.75 -10.12 22.16
CA SER A 654 5.10 -10.28 22.69
C SER A 654 6.17 -9.87 21.67
N ASN A 655 7.44 -9.99 22.03
CA ASN A 655 8.56 -9.84 21.09
C ASN A 655 8.67 -11.01 20.09
N TYR A 656 7.91 -12.09 20.29
CA TYR A 656 8.07 -13.35 19.55
C TYR A 656 6.78 -13.85 18.91
N HIS A 657 5.62 -13.35 19.34
CA HIS A 657 4.35 -13.68 18.72
C HIS A 657 3.32 -12.56 18.83
N ARG A 658 2.29 -12.67 18.02
CA ARG A 658 1.12 -11.82 18.01
C ARG A 658 -0.13 -12.68 17.92
N ILE A 659 -1.13 -12.36 18.74
CA ILE A 659 -2.45 -12.98 18.73
C ILE A 659 -3.28 -12.30 17.63
N ILE A 660 -3.88 -13.09 16.74
CA ILE A 660 -4.79 -12.67 15.68
C ILE A 660 -6.07 -13.49 15.82
N MET A 661 -7.22 -12.84 15.94
CA MET A 661 -8.49 -13.57 15.97
C MET A 661 -8.81 -14.12 14.59
N LEU A 662 -9.25 -15.36 14.52
CA LEU A 662 -9.74 -15.96 13.28
C LEU A 662 -11.01 -15.24 12.83
N SER A 663 -11.01 -14.83 11.57
CA SER A 663 -12.13 -14.14 10.95
C SER A 663 -12.28 -14.55 9.49
N VAL A 664 -13.47 -14.36 8.93
CA VAL A 664 -13.70 -14.54 7.49
C VAL A 664 -12.98 -13.42 6.73
N GLU A 665 -12.10 -13.78 5.81
CA GLU A 665 -11.36 -12.87 4.94
C GLU A 665 -12.12 -12.63 3.63
N SER A 666 -12.64 -13.70 3.01
CA SER A 666 -13.42 -13.62 1.77
C SER A 666 -14.37 -14.79 1.60
N ILE A 667 -15.39 -14.63 0.76
CA ILE A 667 -16.24 -15.72 0.28
C ILE A 667 -15.74 -16.07 -1.13
N LYS A 668 -15.58 -17.37 -1.42
CA LYS A 668 -15.19 -17.79 -2.77
C LYS A 668 -16.23 -17.33 -3.79
N GLU A 669 -15.76 -16.83 -4.93
CA GLU A 669 -16.62 -16.29 -5.98
C GLU A 669 -17.60 -17.35 -6.47
N ILE A 670 -18.88 -16.99 -6.52
CA ILE A 670 -19.96 -17.84 -7.03
C ILE A 670 -20.29 -17.38 -8.45
N GLN A 671 -20.14 -18.28 -9.42
CA GLN A 671 -20.47 -17.98 -10.81
C GLN A 671 -21.95 -17.61 -10.99
N ALA A 672 -22.22 -16.70 -11.93
CA ALA A 672 -23.59 -16.28 -12.25
C ALA A 672 -24.40 -17.44 -12.85
N ILE A 673 -25.70 -17.49 -12.52
CA ILE A 673 -26.64 -18.52 -12.99
C ILE A 673 -27.56 -17.91 -14.03
N GLU A 674 -27.48 -18.36 -15.29
CA GLU A 674 -28.38 -17.91 -16.37
C GLU A 674 -29.67 -18.73 -16.40
N VAL A 675 -30.83 -18.07 -16.54
CA VAL A 675 -32.16 -18.70 -16.65
C VAL A 675 -33.05 -18.04 -17.72
N ASP A 676 -33.97 -18.80 -18.31
CA ASP A 676 -34.88 -18.31 -19.35
C ASP A 676 -35.96 -17.36 -18.77
N TYR A 677 -36.46 -16.44 -19.62
CA TYR A 677 -37.63 -15.61 -19.31
C TYR A 677 -38.82 -16.49 -18.90
N GLY A 678 -39.39 -16.23 -17.73
CA GLY A 678 -40.48 -17.01 -17.13
C GLY A 678 -40.02 -18.13 -16.18
N THR A 679 -38.71 -18.32 -15.93
CA THR A 679 -38.23 -19.32 -14.98
C THR A 679 -38.67 -18.98 -13.56
N THR A 680 -39.40 -19.88 -12.90
CA THR A 680 -39.84 -19.63 -11.52
C THR A 680 -38.70 -19.83 -10.51
N LYS A 681 -38.77 -19.14 -9.37
CA LYS A 681 -37.74 -19.17 -8.32
C LYS A 681 -37.34 -20.58 -7.88
N GLU A 682 -38.31 -21.48 -7.74
CA GLU A 682 -38.11 -22.85 -7.26
C GLU A 682 -37.29 -23.71 -8.23
N ASN A 683 -37.20 -23.29 -9.50
CA ASN A 683 -36.46 -23.99 -10.54
C ASN A 683 -35.02 -23.49 -10.71
N ILE A 684 -34.63 -22.43 -9.99
CA ILE A 684 -33.25 -21.92 -9.98
C ILE A 684 -32.40 -22.85 -9.09
N LYS A 685 -31.32 -23.40 -9.66
CA LYS A 685 -30.40 -24.29 -8.93
C LYS A 685 -29.33 -23.48 -8.20
N LEU A 686 -29.68 -22.92 -7.04
CA LEU A 686 -28.75 -22.21 -6.17
C LEU A 686 -27.84 -23.22 -5.40
N PRO A 687 -26.59 -22.86 -5.09
CA PRO A 687 -25.70 -23.73 -4.30
C PRO A 687 -26.23 -23.89 -2.87
N ALA A 688 -26.08 -25.09 -2.29
CA ALA A 688 -26.53 -25.38 -0.93
C ALA A 688 -25.55 -24.89 0.15
N THR A 689 -24.29 -24.72 -0.22
CA THR A 689 -23.19 -24.31 0.65
C THR A 689 -22.37 -23.19 -0.01
N ILE A 690 -21.62 -22.46 0.80
CA ILE A 690 -20.58 -21.51 0.35
C ILE A 690 -19.26 -21.85 1.01
N GLU A 691 -18.16 -21.53 0.33
CA GLU A 691 -16.80 -21.68 0.87
C GLU A 691 -16.31 -20.33 1.41
N LEU A 692 -16.05 -20.29 2.72
CA LEU A 692 -15.48 -19.15 3.43
C LEU A 692 -13.98 -19.33 3.54
N ARG A 693 -13.20 -18.35 3.09
CA ARG A 693 -11.76 -18.31 3.34
C ARG A 693 -11.49 -17.49 4.61
N LEU A 694 -10.80 -18.08 5.57
CA LEU A 694 -10.38 -17.45 6.81
C LEU A 694 -9.06 -16.68 6.63
N ASN A 695 -8.79 -15.74 7.54
CA ASN A 695 -7.59 -14.89 7.54
C ASN A 695 -6.26 -15.64 7.81
N ASN A 696 -6.33 -16.91 8.20
CA ASN A 696 -5.17 -17.79 8.32
C ASN A 696 -4.92 -18.64 7.04
N GLY A 697 -5.77 -18.49 6.02
CA GLY A 697 -5.73 -19.26 4.77
C GLY A 697 -6.59 -20.52 4.75
N ASP A 698 -7.18 -20.94 5.87
CA ASP A 698 -8.07 -22.10 5.90
C ASP A 698 -9.40 -21.81 5.18
N ILE A 699 -10.03 -22.87 4.67
CA ILE A 699 -11.30 -22.82 3.94
C ILE A 699 -12.32 -23.64 4.71
N GLU A 700 -13.45 -23.01 5.04
CA GLU A 700 -14.57 -23.62 5.77
C GLU A 700 -15.81 -23.59 4.89
N GLU A 701 -16.46 -24.75 4.74
CA GLU A 701 -17.74 -24.86 4.03
C GLU A 701 -18.91 -24.69 5.01
N VAL A 702 -19.85 -23.81 4.68
CA VAL A 702 -21.04 -23.57 5.52
C VAL A 702 -22.32 -23.63 4.69
N ASP A 703 -23.39 -24.13 5.32
CA ASP A 703 -24.73 -24.11 4.74
C ASP A 703 -25.19 -22.67 4.51
N VAL A 704 -25.84 -22.43 3.36
CA VAL A 704 -26.37 -21.11 2.99
C VAL A 704 -27.86 -21.20 2.64
N GLU A 705 -28.64 -20.28 3.17
CA GLU A 705 -30.04 -20.08 2.80
C GLU A 705 -30.19 -18.83 1.94
N TRP A 706 -30.68 -19.00 0.71
CA TRP A 706 -30.80 -17.90 -0.25
C TRP A 706 -32.14 -17.17 -0.18
N SER A 707 -32.07 -15.85 -0.03
CA SER A 707 -33.17 -14.94 -0.24
C SER A 707 -33.12 -14.36 -1.65
N SER A 708 -34.26 -14.40 -2.35
CA SER A 708 -34.36 -14.02 -3.77
C SER A 708 -34.51 -12.53 -4.01
N GLY A 709 -34.45 -11.70 -2.97
CA GLY A 709 -34.70 -10.26 -3.10
C GLY A 709 -35.96 -9.94 -3.92
N ASN A 710 -35.79 -9.15 -4.98
CA ASN A 710 -36.81 -8.69 -5.94
C ASN A 710 -36.87 -9.53 -7.24
N TYR A 711 -36.43 -10.80 -7.21
CA TYR A 711 -36.45 -11.66 -8.40
C TYR A 711 -37.81 -11.64 -9.12
N ASN A 712 -37.78 -11.32 -10.42
CA ASN A 712 -38.95 -11.27 -11.28
C ASN A 712 -38.71 -12.13 -12.52
N SER A 713 -39.42 -13.26 -12.63
CA SER A 713 -39.30 -14.16 -13.78
C SER A 713 -39.79 -13.54 -15.08
N GLU A 714 -40.65 -12.53 -15.01
CA GLU A 714 -41.30 -11.88 -16.17
C GLU A 714 -40.60 -10.58 -16.59
N GLU A 715 -39.41 -10.31 -16.06
CA GLU A 715 -38.61 -9.15 -16.40
C GLU A 715 -37.17 -9.59 -16.60
N SER A 716 -36.59 -9.22 -17.74
CA SER A 716 -35.22 -9.56 -18.07
C SER A 716 -34.25 -8.68 -17.29
N GLY A 717 -33.14 -9.24 -16.85
CA GLY A 717 -32.14 -8.50 -16.10
C GLY A 717 -31.33 -9.37 -15.15
N GLU A 718 -30.43 -8.71 -14.43
CA GLU A 718 -29.61 -9.33 -13.40
C GLU A 718 -30.29 -9.18 -12.03
N TYR A 719 -30.42 -10.30 -11.32
CA TYR A 719 -31.02 -10.37 -9.99
C TYR A 719 -30.01 -10.93 -8.99
N THR A 720 -29.76 -10.19 -7.93
CA THR A 720 -28.85 -10.64 -6.86
C THR A 720 -29.64 -11.39 -5.79
N PHE A 721 -29.25 -12.64 -5.56
CA PHE A 721 -29.70 -13.43 -4.41
C PHE A 721 -28.72 -13.22 -3.28
N THR A 722 -29.23 -12.96 -2.08
CA THR A 722 -28.41 -12.79 -0.87
C THR A 722 -28.54 -14.01 0.01
N GLY A 723 -27.39 -14.55 0.43
CA GLY A 723 -27.29 -15.76 1.24
C GLY A 723 -27.16 -15.41 2.72
N SER A 724 -27.94 -16.10 3.56
CA SER A 724 -27.76 -16.10 5.01
C SER A 724 -27.11 -17.40 5.44
N TYR A 725 -26.06 -17.31 6.26
CA TYR A 725 -25.30 -18.45 6.74
C TYR A 725 -24.81 -18.19 8.17
N ASP A 726 -24.44 -19.25 8.88
CA ASP A 726 -23.80 -19.14 10.19
C ASP A 726 -22.28 -19.22 10.09
N LEU A 727 -21.59 -18.46 10.95
CA LEU A 727 -20.14 -18.53 11.00
C LEU A 727 -19.73 -19.93 11.49
N PRO A 728 -18.61 -20.48 10.96
CA PRO A 728 -18.05 -21.71 11.50
C PRO A 728 -17.83 -21.59 13.01
N LYS A 729 -17.95 -22.71 13.71
CA LYS A 729 -17.86 -22.73 15.17
C LYS A 729 -16.50 -22.17 15.61
N GLY A 730 -16.54 -21.17 16.50
CA GLY A 730 -15.33 -20.51 16.98
C GLY A 730 -14.77 -19.41 16.08
N ILE A 731 -15.44 -19.07 14.98
CA ILE A 731 -15.14 -17.86 14.23
C ILE A 731 -16.09 -16.76 14.70
N GLU A 732 -15.53 -15.64 15.14
CA GLU A 732 -16.27 -14.47 15.58
C GLU A 732 -15.93 -13.27 14.70
N GLY A 733 -16.89 -12.38 14.45
CA GLY A 733 -16.67 -11.19 13.63
C GLY A 733 -17.84 -10.85 12.70
N GLU A 734 -17.61 -9.94 11.76
CA GLU A 734 -18.59 -9.54 10.77
C GLU A 734 -18.81 -10.68 9.74
N LYS A 735 -20.07 -10.99 9.45
CA LYS A 735 -20.43 -11.88 8.34
C LYS A 735 -20.32 -11.09 7.04
N LEU A 736 -19.55 -11.60 6.08
CA LEU A 736 -19.50 -11.05 4.73
C LEU A 736 -20.81 -11.34 4.00
N GLU A 737 -21.21 -10.48 3.07
CA GLU A 737 -22.44 -10.68 2.31
C GLU A 737 -22.23 -11.77 1.24
N ALA A 738 -22.88 -12.92 1.41
CA ALA A 738 -22.91 -13.95 0.38
C ALA A 738 -23.88 -13.53 -0.73
N THR A 739 -23.40 -13.43 -1.96
CA THR A 739 -24.25 -13.09 -3.11
C THR A 739 -24.03 -14.06 -4.26
N VAL A 740 -25.11 -14.35 -4.99
CA VAL A 740 -25.07 -15.04 -6.28
C VAL A 740 -25.96 -14.29 -7.26
N LYS A 741 -25.44 -14.09 -8.48
CA LYS A 741 -26.17 -13.41 -9.55
C LYS A 741 -26.99 -14.41 -10.34
N VAL A 742 -28.25 -14.10 -10.59
CA VAL A 742 -29.14 -14.82 -11.50
C VAL A 742 -29.54 -13.91 -12.65
N ILE A 743 -29.28 -14.31 -13.88
CA ILE A 743 -29.54 -13.51 -15.08
C ILE A 743 -30.76 -14.08 -15.81
N VAL A 744 -31.84 -13.30 -15.91
CA VAL A 744 -33.07 -13.65 -16.66
C VAL A 744 -33.01 -13.06 -18.07
N GLY A 745 -33.18 -13.91 -19.09
CA GLY A 745 -33.20 -13.48 -20.50
C GLY A 745 -34.38 -12.59 -20.90
N GLU A 746 -34.30 -11.95 -22.08
CA GLU A 746 -35.33 -11.04 -22.63
C GLU A 746 -36.63 -11.73 -23.07
N LYS A 747 -37.74 -10.97 -23.05
CA LYS A 747 -39.01 -11.36 -23.68
C LYS A 747 -38.92 -11.16 -25.19
N LEU A 748 -39.34 -12.16 -25.94
CA LEU A 748 -39.01 -12.31 -27.35
C LEU A 748 -40.05 -11.64 -28.27
N GLU A 749 -39.61 -10.74 -29.16
CA GLU A 749 -40.44 -10.11 -30.21
C GLU A 749 -40.13 -10.69 -31.62
N GLU A 750 -41.16 -10.84 -32.45
CA GLU A 750 -41.04 -11.39 -33.81
C GLU A 750 -40.37 -10.40 -34.79
N ARG A 751 -39.26 -10.81 -35.43
CA ARG A 751 -38.50 -10.01 -36.41
C ARG A 751 -38.75 -10.46 -37.85
N SER A 752 -39.63 -9.76 -38.57
CA SER A 752 -40.03 -10.16 -39.93
C SER A 752 -38.97 -9.93 -41.03
N GLU A 753 -37.91 -9.15 -40.79
CA GLU A 753 -36.84 -8.92 -41.76
C GLU A 753 -35.85 -10.10 -41.91
N PHE A 754 -35.88 -11.08 -41.01
CA PHE A 754 -35.01 -12.25 -41.02
C PHE A 754 -35.81 -13.54 -41.19
N GLU A 755 -35.47 -14.35 -42.19
CA GLU A 755 -35.90 -15.74 -42.27
C GLU A 755 -35.00 -16.54 -41.32
N PHE A 756 -35.52 -16.90 -40.15
CA PHE A 756 -34.76 -17.49 -39.05
C PHE A 756 -35.37 -18.80 -38.55
N SER A 757 -34.53 -19.82 -38.35
CA SER A 757 -34.93 -21.12 -37.79
C SER A 757 -33.72 -21.83 -37.17
N ASP A 758 -33.91 -22.54 -36.06
CA ASP A 758 -32.89 -23.37 -35.41
C ASP A 758 -31.57 -22.60 -35.16
N GLY A 759 -31.67 -21.39 -34.59
CA GLY A 759 -30.49 -20.55 -34.33
C GLY A 759 -29.80 -19.97 -35.58
N THR A 760 -30.37 -20.15 -36.78
CA THR A 760 -29.76 -19.78 -38.06
C THR A 760 -30.53 -18.68 -38.78
N ILE A 761 -29.85 -17.59 -39.19
CA ILE A 761 -30.40 -16.65 -40.17
C ILE A 761 -30.22 -17.26 -41.57
N ASN A 762 -31.29 -17.82 -42.12
CA ASN A 762 -31.28 -18.41 -43.46
C ASN A 762 -31.24 -17.34 -44.55
N LYS A 763 -31.91 -16.20 -44.33
CA LYS A 763 -32.01 -15.14 -45.33
C LYS A 763 -32.39 -13.79 -44.72
N TYR A 764 -31.75 -12.73 -45.20
CA TYR A 764 -32.16 -11.36 -44.94
C TYR A 764 -33.14 -10.87 -46.02
N MET A 765 -34.32 -10.47 -45.58
CA MET A 765 -35.43 -10.01 -46.43
C MET A 765 -35.64 -8.49 -46.37
N GLY A 766 -34.95 -7.79 -45.47
CA GLY A 766 -35.01 -6.33 -45.35
C GLY A 766 -34.31 -5.58 -46.48
N THR A 767 -34.47 -4.25 -46.45
CA THR A 767 -33.92 -3.29 -47.44
C THR A 767 -32.84 -2.37 -46.89
N GLU A 768 -32.64 -2.35 -45.56
CA GLU A 768 -31.59 -1.55 -44.93
C GLU A 768 -30.21 -2.08 -45.34
N THR A 769 -29.23 -1.18 -45.37
CA THR A 769 -27.83 -1.48 -45.74
C THR A 769 -26.86 -1.34 -44.58
N ASP A 770 -27.29 -0.74 -43.46
CA ASP A 770 -26.60 -0.75 -42.17
C ASP A 770 -27.32 -1.74 -41.26
N ILE A 771 -26.73 -2.91 -41.05
CA ILE A 771 -27.39 -4.06 -40.43
C ILE A 771 -26.88 -4.28 -39.02
N ILE A 772 -27.80 -4.35 -38.06
CA ILE A 772 -27.51 -4.90 -36.73
C ILE A 772 -28.16 -6.28 -36.67
N ILE A 773 -27.33 -7.33 -36.64
CA ILE A 773 -27.83 -8.69 -36.41
C ILE A 773 -28.10 -8.83 -34.91
N PRO A 774 -29.33 -9.14 -34.49
CA PRO A 774 -29.64 -9.27 -33.07
C PRO A 774 -29.04 -10.56 -32.48
N GLU A 775 -28.68 -10.55 -31.19
CA GLU A 775 -28.19 -11.73 -30.47
C GLU A 775 -29.21 -12.87 -30.42
N THR A 776 -30.51 -12.54 -30.44
CA THR A 776 -31.61 -13.49 -30.47
C THR A 776 -32.66 -13.08 -31.50
N ILE A 777 -33.29 -14.08 -32.14
CA ILE A 777 -34.49 -13.89 -32.97
C ILE A 777 -35.53 -14.89 -32.48
N ASN A 778 -36.72 -14.43 -32.12
CA ASN A 778 -37.76 -15.27 -31.49
C ASN A 778 -37.22 -16.05 -30.26
N GLY A 779 -36.18 -15.50 -29.60
CA GLY A 779 -35.47 -16.02 -28.43
C GLY A 779 -34.62 -17.24 -28.55
N GLU A 780 -34.43 -17.73 -29.76
CA GLU A 780 -33.28 -18.57 -29.99
C GLU A 780 -32.08 -17.67 -30.29
N LYS A 781 -30.94 -17.97 -29.67
CA LYS A 781 -29.68 -17.28 -29.96
C LYS A 781 -29.35 -17.41 -31.44
N VAL A 782 -28.98 -16.31 -32.07
CA VAL A 782 -28.41 -16.33 -33.43
C VAL A 782 -26.99 -16.86 -33.31
N VAL A 783 -26.84 -18.14 -33.64
CA VAL A 783 -25.56 -18.86 -33.56
C VAL A 783 -24.95 -19.11 -34.93
N VAL A 784 -25.76 -19.03 -36.01
CA VAL A 784 -25.30 -19.24 -37.39
C VAL A 784 -25.84 -18.15 -38.32
N ILE A 785 -24.96 -17.58 -39.14
CA ILE A 785 -25.35 -16.86 -40.35
C ILE A 785 -25.34 -17.83 -41.50
N GLY A 786 -26.51 -18.12 -42.07
CA GLY A 786 -26.68 -19.13 -43.10
C GLY A 786 -25.98 -18.79 -44.41
N ASP A 787 -25.85 -19.81 -45.26
CA ASP A 787 -25.25 -19.68 -46.60
C ASP A 787 -26.00 -18.62 -47.43
N LYS A 788 -25.25 -17.64 -47.95
CA LYS A 788 -25.76 -16.52 -48.77
C LYS A 788 -26.82 -15.66 -48.09
N ALA A 789 -26.97 -15.72 -46.76
CA ALA A 789 -28.04 -15.03 -46.03
C ALA A 789 -28.12 -13.53 -46.35
N PHE A 790 -26.99 -12.87 -46.54
CA PHE A 790 -26.85 -11.44 -46.81
C PHE A 790 -26.19 -11.13 -48.17
N LYS A 791 -26.11 -12.11 -49.09
CA LYS A 791 -25.38 -11.96 -50.36
C LYS A 791 -26.04 -10.93 -51.28
N GLY A 792 -25.26 -9.99 -51.83
CA GLY A 792 -25.74 -9.11 -52.91
C GLY A 792 -26.77 -8.07 -52.46
N LYS A 793 -26.73 -7.67 -51.19
CA LYS A 793 -27.73 -6.79 -50.56
C LYS A 793 -27.34 -5.32 -50.54
N GLY A 794 -26.13 -4.98 -50.98
CA GLY A 794 -25.61 -3.62 -50.94
C GLY A 794 -25.30 -3.15 -49.52
N ILE A 795 -25.00 -4.09 -48.60
CA ILE A 795 -24.72 -3.78 -47.20
C ILE A 795 -23.44 -2.98 -47.10
N THR A 796 -23.52 -1.85 -46.41
CA THR A 796 -22.41 -0.90 -46.17
C THR A 796 -21.74 -1.14 -44.83
N SER A 797 -22.50 -1.63 -43.84
CA SER A 797 -22.02 -1.96 -42.49
C SER A 797 -22.85 -3.10 -41.89
N VAL A 798 -22.19 -3.95 -41.09
CA VAL A 798 -22.85 -5.00 -40.33
C VAL A 798 -22.24 -5.14 -38.94
N GLN A 799 -23.09 -5.19 -37.92
CA GLN A 799 -22.73 -5.62 -36.57
C GLN A 799 -23.18 -7.07 -36.40
N ILE A 800 -22.22 -7.96 -36.14
CA ILE A 800 -22.46 -9.39 -35.92
C ILE A 800 -22.31 -9.65 -34.41
N PRO A 801 -23.31 -10.23 -33.73
CA PRO A 801 -23.25 -10.44 -32.30
C PRO A 801 -22.26 -11.53 -31.91
N ASP A 802 -21.71 -11.43 -30.69
CA ASP A 802 -20.77 -12.40 -30.13
C ASP A 802 -21.39 -13.79 -29.94
N THR A 803 -22.73 -13.95 -30.03
CA THR A 803 -23.42 -15.24 -30.04
C THR A 803 -23.19 -16.07 -31.30
N VAL A 804 -22.74 -15.46 -32.41
CA VAL A 804 -22.52 -16.17 -33.67
C VAL A 804 -21.26 -17.02 -33.60
N ARG A 805 -21.41 -18.33 -33.83
CA ARG A 805 -20.32 -19.32 -33.88
C ARG A 805 -19.93 -19.70 -35.30
N THR A 806 -20.83 -19.52 -36.29
CA THR A 806 -20.59 -19.89 -37.69
C THR A 806 -21.06 -18.83 -38.68
N ILE A 807 -20.17 -18.44 -39.61
CA ILE A 807 -20.53 -17.66 -40.80
C ILE A 807 -20.52 -18.56 -42.03
N GLY A 808 -21.69 -18.70 -42.66
CA GLY A 808 -21.96 -19.60 -43.77
C GLY A 808 -21.30 -19.20 -45.10
N MET A 809 -21.39 -20.10 -46.07
CA MET A 809 -20.76 -19.93 -47.38
C MET A 809 -21.37 -18.72 -48.09
N ALA A 810 -20.50 -17.80 -48.52
CA ALA A 810 -20.89 -16.56 -49.20
C ALA A 810 -21.92 -15.71 -48.44
N ALA A 811 -21.98 -15.82 -47.10
CA ALA A 811 -22.96 -15.15 -46.26
C ALA A 811 -23.06 -13.64 -46.53
N PHE A 812 -21.94 -12.94 -46.61
CA PHE A 812 -21.84 -11.49 -46.86
C PHE A 812 -21.18 -11.14 -48.19
N ALA A 813 -21.16 -12.08 -49.16
CA ALA A 813 -20.50 -11.84 -50.44
C ALA A 813 -21.22 -10.79 -51.30
N GLN A 814 -20.48 -10.08 -52.15
CA GLN A 814 -20.99 -9.10 -53.12
C GLN A 814 -21.74 -7.94 -52.45
N ASN A 815 -21.13 -7.35 -51.42
CA ASN A 815 -21.66 -6.19 -50.72
C ASN A 815 -20.65 -5.02 -50.78
N GLU A 816 -20.92 -3.97 -50.03
CA GLU A 816 -20.16 -2.71 -50.04
C GLU A 816 -19.44 -2.48 -48.68
N LEU A 817 -19.23 -3.54 -47.89
CA LEU A 817 -18.66 -3.46 -46.54
C LEU A 817 -17.24 -2.88 -46.59
N THR A 818 -17.00 -1.82 -45.82
CA THR A 818 -15.65 -1.23 -45.65
C THR A 818 -14.91 -1.77 -44.44
N SER A 819 -15.65 -2.25 -43.44
CA SER A 819 -15.13 -2.89 -42.24
C SER A 819 -16.12 -3.97 -41.76
N VAL A 820 -15.60 -4.93 -40.99
CA VAL A 820 -16.41 -5.89 -40.24
C VAL A 820 -15.67 -6.28 -38.98
N GLU A 821 -16.38 -6.31 -37.86
CA GLU A 821 -15.89 -6.91 -36.62
C GLU A 821 -16.39 -8.35 -36.56
N LEU A 822 -15.46 -9.30 -36.45
CA LEU A 822 -15.80 -10.71 -36.31
C LEU A 822 -16.15 -11.03 -34.85
N PRO A 823 -17.17 -11.87 -34.59
CA PRO A 823 -17.53 -12.30 -33.24
C PRO A 823 -16.34 -12.90 -32.49
N LYS A 824 -16.18 -12.59 -31.20
CA LYS A 824 -15.07 -13.10 -30.39
C LYS A 824 -15.03 -14.62 -30.33
N GLU A 825 -16.22 -15.23 -30.23
CA GLU A 825 -16.41 -16.68 -30.15
C GLU A 825 -16.66 -17.34 -31.53
N LEU A 826 -16.39 -16.64 -32.64
CA LEU A 826 -16.53 -17.22 -33.97
C LEU A 826 -15.60 -18.44 -34.11
N ALA A 827 -16.16 -19.62 -34.33
CA ALA A 827 -15.41 -20.87 -34.46
C ALA A 827 -15.20 -21.28 -35.93
N GLU A 828 -16.15 -20.96 -36.81
CA GLU A 828 -16.12 -21.37 -38.22
C GLU A 828 -16.54 -20.23 -39.17
N MET A 829 -15.74 -20.00 -40.22
CA MET A 829 -16.09 -19.14 -41.34
C MET A 829 -15.92 -19.92 -42.64
N ARG A 830 -17.00 -20.08 -43.42
CA ARG A 830 -17.03 -20.90 -44.64
C ARG A 830 -16.61 -20.12 -45.89
N ASN A 831 -16.43 -20.85 -46.99
CA ASN A 831 -15.92 -20.33 -48.26
C ASN A 831 -16.67 -19.06 -48.73
N MET A 832 -15.90 -18.10 -49.25
CA MET A 832 -16.41 -16.86 -49.83
C MET A 832 -17.20 -15.95 -48.88
N ALA A 833 -17.14 -16.15 -47.56
CA ALA A 833 -17.95 -15.43 -46.58
C ALA A 833 -18.03 -13.92 -46.80
N PHE A 834 -16.90 -13.26 -47.13
CA PHE A 834 -16.79 -11.82 -47.40
C PHE A 834 -16.24 -11.51 -48.80
N TYR A 835 -16.41 -12.42 -49.77
CA TYR A 835 -15.98 -12.26 -51.16
C TYR A 835 -16.60 -11.03 -51.84
N GLN A 836 -15.82 -10.24 -52.59
CA GLN A 836 -16.29 -9.04 -53.29
C GLN A 836 -16.94 -8.02 -52.35
N ASN A 837 -16.11 -7.40 -51.51
CA ASN A 837 -16.47 -6.28 -50.64
C ASN A 837 -15.44 -5.15 -50.78
N LYS A 838 -15.47 -4.17 -49.89
CA LYS A 838 -14.55 -3.02 -49.85
C LYS A 838 -13.73 -3.00 -48.56
N LEU A 839 -13.53 -4.14 -47.91
CA LEU A 839 -12.90 -4.23 -46.60
C LEU A 839 -11.46 -3.72 -46.67
N THR A 840 -11.12 -2.73 -45.85
CA THR A 840 -9.76 -2.18 -45.75
C THR A 840 -8.93 -2.84 -44.65
N SER A 841 -9.61 -3.37 -43.63
CA SER A 841 -9.01 -4.17 -42.56
C SER A 841 -10.04 -5.15 -41.99
N VAL A 842 -9.55 -6.27 -41.45
CA VAL A 842 -10.33 -7.26 -40.70
C VAL A 842 -9.46 -7.79 -39.57
N LYS A 843 -10.01 -7.83 -38.36
CA LYS A 843 -9.38 -8.52 -37.22
C LYS A 843 -9.93 -9.95 -37.14
N ILE A 844 -9.05 -10.93 -37.27
CA ILE A 844 -9.41 -12.35 -37.08
C ILE A 844 -9.40 -12.65 -35.58
N ASN A 845 -10.42 -13.33 -35.07
CA ASN A 845 -10.51 -13.71 -33.66
C ASN A 845 -9.71 -14.99 -33.38
N ASP A 846 -9.25 -15.16 -32.13
CA ASP A 846 -8.42 -16.30 -31.73
C ASP A 846 -9.16 -17.64 -31.76
N GLY A 847 -10.50 -17.65 -31.87
CA GLY A 847 -11.29 -18.87 -32.01
C GLY A 847 -11.25 -19.51 -33.41
N LEU A 848 -10.85 -18.77 -34.45
CA LEU A 848 -10.88 -19.26 -35.82
C LEU A 848 -9.63 -20.08 -36.14
N THR A 849 -9.81 -21.32 -36.59
CA THR A 849 -8.70 -22.23 -36.91
C THR A 849 -8.36 -22.29 -38.41
N VAL A 850 -9.27 -21.86 -39.29
CA VAL A 850 -9.12 -21.96 -40.75
C VAL A 850 -9.63 -20.69 -41.44
N ILE A 851 -8.81 -20.13 -42.32
CA ILE A 851 -9.26 -19.10 -43.27
C ILE A 851 -9.67 -19.77 -44.57
N SER A 852 -10.99 -19.87 -44.79
CA SER A 852 -11.60 -20.65 -45.87
C SER A 852 -11.38 -20.08 -47.28
N THR A 853 -11.69 -20.89 -48.31
CA THR A 853 -11.43 -20.56 -49.72
C THR A 853 -12.08 -19.25 -50.12
N ALA A 854 -11.30 -18.33 -50.69
CA ALA A 854 -11.76 -17.04 -51.19
C ALA A 854 -12.55 -16.17 -50.20
N SER A 855 -12.38 -16.37 -48.88
CA SER A 855 -13.18 -15.70 -47.85
C SER A 855 -13.06 -14.17 -47.89
N PHE A 856 -11.87 -13.64 -48.21
CA PHE A 856 -11.61 -12.20 -48.31
C PHE A 856 -11.14 -11.78 -49.71
N ARG A 857 -11.39 -12.60 -50.73
CA ARG A 857 -11.01 -12.27 -52.11
C ARG A 857 -11.77 -11.05 -52.63
N ASP A 858 -11.14 -10.27 -53.52
CA ASP A 858 -11.70 -9.06 -54.15
C ASP A 858 -12.12 -8.03 -53.07
N ASN A 859 -11.16 -7.61 -52.24
CA ASN A 859 -11.34 -6.60 -51.19
C ASN A 859 -10.27 -5.50 -51.31
N GLN A 860 -10.11 -4.67 -50.28
CA GLN A 860 -9.18 -3.53 -50.25
C GLN A 860 -8.19 -3.63 -49.08
N LEU A 861 -7.94 -4.83 -48.56
CA LEU A 861 -7.13 -5.04 -47.35
C LEU A 861 -5.71 -4.57 -47.57
N THR A 862 -5.21 -3.66 -46.72
CA THR A 862 -3.82 -3.18 -46.78
C THR A 862 -2.89 -3.94 -45.84
N SER A 863 -3.46 -4.50 -44.76
CA SER A 863 -2.78 -5.38 -43.82
C SER A 863 -3.79 -6.37 -43.23
N ILE A 864 -3.29 -7.49 -42.72
CA ILE A 864 -4.07 -8.43 -41.95
C ILE A 864 -3.20 -9.12 -40.91
N GLU A 865 -3.74 -9.22 -39.70
CA GLU A 865 -3.14 -10.00 -38.61
C GLU A 865 -3.82 -11.37 -38.59
N ILE A 866 -3.02 -12.42 -38.72
CA ILE A 866 -3.48 -13.81 -38.64
C ILE A 866 -3.00 -14.37 -37.29
N PRO A 867 -3.90 -14.75 -36.38
CA PRO A 867 -3.51 -15.24 -35.06
C PRO A 867 -2.91 -16.66 -35.12
N GLU A 868 -2.11 -17.02 -34.11
CA GLU A 868 -1.46 -18.34 -33.96
C GLU A 868 -2.45 -19.51 -33.73
N SER A 869 -3.74 -19.22 -33.60
CA SER A 869 -4.81 -20.23 -33.60
C SER A 869 -5.15 -20.71 -35.01
N VAL A 870 -4.86 -19.92 -36.06
CA VAL A 870 -5.09 -20.31 -37.45
C VAL A 870 -4.04 -21.33 -37.87
N THR A 871 -4.51 -22.51 -38.26
CA THR A 871 -3.66 -23.64 -38.67
C THR A 871 -3.66 -23.86 -40.19
N SER A 872 -4.58 -23.22 -40.93
CA SER A 872 -4.69 -23.37 -42.38
C SER A 872 -5.25 -22.13 -43.10
N ILE A 873 -4.62 -21.74 -44.22
CA ILE A 873 -5.10 -20.70 -45.14
C ILE A 873 -5.39 -21.33 -46.49
N ALA A 874 -6.67 -21.39 -46.86
CA ALA A 874 -7.12 -22.04 -48.07
C ALA A 874 -6.86 -21.19 -49.33
N LYS A 875 -6.98 -21.83 -50.50
CA LYS A 875 -6.75 -21.22 -51.81
C LYS A 875 -7.55 -19.92 -52.00
N GLN A 876 -6.92 -18.95 -52.66
CA GLN A 876 -7.50 -17.64 -53.00
C GLN A 876 -8.00 -16.80 -51.81
N ALA A 877 -7.70 -17.15 -50.55
CA ALA A 877 -8.28 -16.49 -49.38
C ALA A 877 -8.14 -14.96 -49.39
N PHE A 878 -7.01 -14.44 -49.86
CA PHE A 878 -6.66 -13.01 -49.91
C PHE A 878 -6.33 -12.53 -51.33
N MET A 879 -6.77 -13.26 -52.36
CA MET A 879 -6.55 -12.87 -53.76
C MET A 879 -7.20 -11.51 -54.06
N ASP A 880 -6.58 -10.71 -54.93
CA ASP A 880 -7.09 -9.42 -55.39
C ASP A 880 -7.36 -8.44 -54.22
N ASN A 881 -6.31 -8.11 -53.47
CA ASN A 881 -6.30 -7.18 -52.32
C ASN A 881 -5.14 -6.16 -52.44
N LYS A 882 -4.81 -5.46 -51.36
CA LYS A 882 -3.75 -4.42 -51.31
C LYS A 882 -2.71 -4.70 -50.22
N LEU A 883 -2.54 -5.94 -49.79
CA LEU A 883 -1.69 -6.29 -48.65
C LEU A 883 -0.25 -5.86 -48.94
N GLU A 884 0.34 -5.04 -48.08
CA GLU A 884 1.74 -4.59 -48.19
C GLU A 884 2.69 -5.50 -47.40
N THR A 885 2.20 -6.05 -46.30
CA THR A 885 2.90 -7.00 -45.44
C THR A 885 1.96 -8.14 -45.04
N ILE A 886 2.55 -9.28 -44.72
CA ILE A 886 1.84 -10.41 -44.13
C ILE A 886 2.77 -11.14 -43.17
N ASN A 887 2.26 -11.42 -41.97
CA ASN A 887 2.89 -12.36 -41.05
C ASN A 887 2.17 -13.70 -41.15
N ILE A 888 2.90 -14.78 -41.43
CA ILE A 888 2.35 -16.13 -41.55
C ILE A 888 2.65 -16.87 -40.24
N PRO A 889 1.63 -17.26 -39.46
CA PRO A 889 1.82 -17.99 -38.21
C PRO A 889 2.68 -19.25 -38.35
N SER A 890 3.44 -19.55 -37.29
CA SER A 890 4.38 -20.66 -37.24
C SER A 890 3.74 -22.02 -37.50
N LYS A 891 2.47 -22.21 -37.10
CA LYS A 891 1.74 -23.48 -37.21
C LYS A 891 1.20 -23.79 -38.61
N ILE A 892 1.31 -22.86 -39.57
CA ILE A 892 0.79 -23.06 -40.92
C ILE A 892 1.73 -23.97 -41.71
N LYS A 893 1.17 -25.10 -42.17
CA LYS A 893 1.90 -26.09 -42.97
C LYS A 893 1.73 -25.92 -44.47
N ASP A 894 0.66 -25.28 -44.91
CA ASP A 894 0.30 -25.19 -46.32
C ASP A 894 -0.25 -23.80 -46.67
N ILE A 895 0.33 -23.16 -47.69
CA ILE A 895 -0.21 -21.95 -48.31
C ILE A 895 -0.94 -22.35 -49.58
N GLY A 896 -2.26 -22.13 -49.64
CA GLY A 896 -3.07 -22.50 -50.80
C GLY A 896 -2.66 -21.86 -52.14
N ALA A 897 -3.16 -22.42 -53.25
CA ALA A 897 -2.95 -21.84 -54.57
C ALA A 897 -3.59 -20.44 -54.68
N SER A 898 -2.90 -19.50 -55.33
CA SER A 898 -3.35 -18.11 -55.52
C SER A 898 -3.74 -17.36 -54.23
N THR A 899 -3.30 -17.81 -53.05
CA THR A 899 -3.78 -17.28 -51.76
C THR A 899 -3.57 -15.78 -51.60
N PHE A 900 -2.41 -15.26 -52.02
CA PHE A 900 -2.04 -13.84 -51.98
C PHE A 900 -1.81 -13.29 -53.39
N GLU A 901 -2.42 -13.88 -54.43
CA GLU A 901 -2.29 -13.40 -55.81
C GLU A 901 -2.86 -11.97 -55.94
N ASN A 902 -2.17 -11.11 -56.70
CA ASN A 902 -2.51 -9.69 -56.92
C ASN A 902 -2.67 -8.88 -55.62
N ASN A 903 -1.58 -8.80 -54.84
CA ASN A 903 -1.43 -7.91 -53.68
C ASN A 903 -0.22 -6.96 -53.89
N ASN A 904 0.19 -6.24 -52.84
CA ASN A 904 1.33 -5.31 -52.84
C ASN A 904 2.50 -5.81 -51.96
N LEU A 905 2.62 -7.13 -51.74
CA LEU A 905 3.61 -7.70 -50.82
C LEU A 905 5.04 -7.49 -51.36
N ASN A 906 5.92 -6.96 -50.52
CA ASN A 906 7.34 -6.78 -50.85
C ASN A 906 8.25 -7.81 -50.17
N LEU A 907 7.88 -8.31 -49.00
CA LEU A 907 8.60 -9.29 -48.20
C LEU A 907 7.58 -10.19 -47.52
N VAL A 908 7.83 -11.50 -47.57
CA VAL A 908 7.05 -12.49 -46.83
C VAL A 908 8.01 -13.43 -46.13
N ILE A 909 7.87 -13.52 -44.81
CA ILE A 909 8.60 -14.49 -44.00
C ILE A 909 7.80 -15.80 -44.04
N ILE A 910 8.47 -16.87 -44.48
CA ILE A 910 7.92 -18.21 -44.62
C ILE A 910 8.38 -19.05 -43.41
N PRO A 911 7.46 -19.58 -42.59
CA PRO A 911 7.78 -20.37 -41.41
C PRO A 911 8.59 -21.64 -41.69
N VAL A 912 9.32 -22.10 -40.66
CA VAL A 912 10.19 -23.30 -40.73
C VAL A 912 9.43 -24.57 -41.12
N ASP A 913 8.21 -24.73 -40.60
CA ASP A 913 7.39 -25.94 -40.74
C ASP A 913 6.57 -25.98 -42.05
N ILE A 914 6.85 -25.08 -43.01
CA ILE A 914 6.10 -25.05 -44.27
C ILE A 914 6.34 -26.32 -45.10
N VAL A 915 5.26 -26.99 -45.44
CA VAL A 915 5.27 -28.21 -46.25
C VAL A 915 5.05 -27.88 -47.71
N THR A 916 4.01 -27.10 -48.03
CA THR A 916 3.66 -26.75 -49.41
C THR A 916 3.32 -25.27 -49.61
N ILE A 917 3.73 -24.74 -50.77
CA ILE A 917 3.27 -23.45 -51.31
C ILE A 917 2.57 -23.73 -52.63
N GLY A 918 1.30 -23.38 -52.70
CA GLY A 918 0.45 -23.62 -53.85
C GLY A 918 0.88 -22.83 -55.09
N ASN A 919 0.54 -23.36 -56.27
CA ASN A 919 0.80 -22.67 -57.53
C ASN A 919 0.24 -21.25 -57.50
N LYS A 920 1.06 -20.27 -57.93
CA LYS A 920 0.71 -18.84 -57.98
C LYS A 920 0.35 -18.19 -56.64
N ALA A 921 0.70 -18.81 -55.51
CA ALA A 921 0.33 -18.30 -54.18
C ALA A 921 0.63 -16.81 -53.98
N PHE A 922 1.70 -16.30 -54.62
CA PHE A 922 2.14 -14.91 -54.53
C PHE A 922 2.25 -14.19 -55.89
N ASP A 923 1.63 -14.72 -56.96
CA ASP A 923 1.69 -14.09 -58.29
C ASP A 923 1.13 -12.66 -58.24
N GLY A 924 1.66 -11.75 -59.06
CA GLY A 924 1.16 -10.37 -59.14
C GLY A 924 1.62 -9.43 -58.02
N ASN A 925 2.42 -9.89 -57.06
CA ASN A 925 3.14 -9.04 -56.10
C ASN A 925 4.46 -8.54 -56.71
N LEU A 926 4.63 -7.23 -56.89
CA LEU A 926 5.82 -6.65 -57.54
C LEU A 926 7.02 -6.63 -56.58
N ASN A 927 8.15 -7.21 -57.02
CA ASN A 927 9.42 -7.26 -56.27
C ASN A 927 9.33 -7.98 -54.92
N ILE A 928 8.46 -8.98 -54.79
CA ILE A 928 8.35 -9.80 -53.58
C ILE A 928 9.66 -10.57 -53.32
N LYS A 929 10.16 -10.54 -52.09
CA LYS A 929 11.16 -11.46 -51.55
C LYS A 929 10.46 -12.46 -50.62
N LEU A 930 10.69 -13.75 -50.84
CA LEU A 930 10.27 -14.79 -49.90
C LEU A 930 11.48 -15.19 -49.07
N GLU A 931 11.43 -14.92 -47.77
CA GLU A 931 12.47 -15.28 -46.82
C GLU A 931 12.06 -16.56 -46.09
N TYR A 932 12.81 -17.64 -46.28
CA TYR A 932 12.47 -18.95 -45.72
C TYR A 932 13.24 -19.18 -44.43
N LEU A 933 12.56 -19.21 -43.29
CA LEU A 933 13.22 -19.38 -41.99
C LEU A 933 14.01 -20.70 -41.92
N ILE A 934 13.51 -21.78 -42.54
CA ILE A 934 14.25 -23.06 -42.61
C ILE A 934 15.60 -22.94 -43.33
N LEU A 935 15.72 -22.04 -44.32
CA LEU A 935 16.98 -21.79 -45.03
C LEU A 935 17.92 -20.92 -44.19
N VAL A 936 17.37 -19.88 -43.54
CA VAL A 936 18.12 -18.99 -42.66
C VAL A 936 18.70 -19.76 -41.48
N GLU A 937 17.88 -20.56 -40.79
CA GLU A 937 18.33 -21.41 -39.67
C GLU A 937 19.39 -22.41 -40.11
N ALA A 938 19.22 -23.08 -41.25
CA ALA A 938 20.21 -24.03 -41.77
C ALA A 938 21.56 -23.35 -42.10
N ILE A 939 21.55 -22.14 -42.67
CA ILE A 939 22.77 -21.37 -42.91
C ILE A 939 23.45 -21.00 -41.59
N GLU A 940 22.69 -20.47 -40.62
CA GLU A 940 23.23 -20.07 -39.32
C GLU A 940 23.80 -21.25 -38.50
N GLU A 941 23.15 -22.43 -38.57
CA GLU A 941 23.66 -23.64 -37.92
C GLU A 941 24.93 -24.14 -38.61
N ALA A 942 24.97 -24.12 -39.94
CA ALA A 942 26.13 -24.53 -40.71
C ALA A 942 27.35 -23.64 -40.45
N GLU A 943 27.16 -22.32 -40.36
CA GLU A 943 28.23 -21.35 -40.07
C GLU A 943 28.86 -21.51 -38.67
N LYS A 944 28.15 -22.15 -37.73
CA LYS A 944 28.65 -22.40 -36.36
C LYS A 944 29.57 -23.62 -36.28
N ILE A 945 29.65 -24.44 -37.34
CA ILE A 945 30.42 -25.69 -37.32
C ILE A 945 31.90 -25.38 -37.53
N ASP A 946 32.72 -25.73 -36.55
CA ASP A 946 34.17 -25.65 -36.63
C ASP A 946 34.73 -26.77 -37.51
N SER A 947 35.18 -26.41 -38.72
CA SER A 947 35.76 -27.32 -39.71
C SER A 947 37.30 -27.29 -39.73
N THR A 948 37.96 -26.60 -38.79
CA THR A 948 39.41 -26.34 -38.82
C THR A 948 40.28 -27.59 -38.67
N ASP A 949 39.78 -28.62 -37.99
CA ASP A 949 40.44 -29.91 -37.78
C ASP A 949 39.96 -31.02 -38.75
N LYS A 950 39.26 -30.66 -39.84
CA LYS A 950 38.67 -31.60 -40.82
C LYS A 950 39.37 -31.58 -42.18
N SER A 951 39.10 -32.56 -43.04
CA SER A 951 39.74 -32.58 -44.35
C SER A 951 39.33 -31.37 -45.20
N VAL A 952 40.31 -30.79 -45.89
CA VAL A 952 40.14 -29.57 -46.71
C VAL A 952 39.01 -29.70 -47.73
N GLU A 953 38.84 -30.90 -48.30
CA GLU A 953 37.80 -31.18 -49.29
C GLU A 953 36.38 -31.14 -48.69
N LEU A 954 36.18 -31.62 -47.45
CA LEU A 954 34.88 -31.59 -46.77
C LEU A 954 34.55 -30.20 -46.21
N ALA A 955 35.55 -29.49 -45.68
CA ALA A 955 35.39 -28.12 -45.23
C ALA A 955 34.99 -27.19 -46.38
N GLN A 956 35.62 -27.33 -47.55
CA GLN A 956 35.29 -26.57 -48.75
C GLN A 956 33.88 -26.89 -49.27
N ALA A 957 33.45 -28.16 -49.22
CA ALA A 957 32.10 -28.55 -49.63
C ALA A 957 31.00 -27.92 -48.75
N LEU A 958 31.25 -27.76 -47.43
CA LEU A 958 30.33 -27.04 -46.55
C LEU A 958 30.32 -25.54 -46.85
N GLU A 959 31.47 -24.91 -47.08
CA GLU A 959 31.55 -23.49 -47.47
C GLU A 959 30.81 -23.21 -48.79
N GLU A 960 30.98 -24.08 -49.80
CA GLU A 960 30.28 -23.96 -51.08
C GLU A 960 28.76 -24.12 -50.91
N ALA A 961 28.30 -25.07 -50.10
CA ALA A 961 26.87 -25.25 -49.79
C ALA A 961 26.26 -24.05 -49.05
N ILE A 962 27.03 -23.42 -48.14
CA ILE A 962 26.61 -22.21 -47.43
C ILE A 962 26.47 -21.03 -48.39
N GLU A 963 27.45 -20.80 -49.28
CA GLU A 963 27.39 -19.69 -50.24
C GLU A 963 26.27 -19.86 -51.26
N GLU A 964 26.05 -21.07 -51.78
CA GLU A 964 24.91 -21.36 -52.66
C GLU A 964 23.56 -21.10 -51.96
N ALA A 965 23.44 -21.46 -50.68
CA ALA A 965 22.25 -21.20 -49.88
C ALA A 965 22.05 -19.70 -49.61
N LYS A 966 23.12 -18.92 -49.38
CA LYS A 966 23.06 -17.46 -49.24
C LYS A 966 22.62 -16.78 -50.53
N GLU A 967 23.16 -17.19 -51.68
CA GLU A 967 22.73 -16.69 -52.98
C GLU A 967 21.25 -17.01 -53.25
N LEU A 968 20.80 -18.20 -52.86
CA LEU A 968 19.39 -18.60 -52.96
C LEU A 968 18.49 -17.76 -52.05
N ASN A 969 18.94 -17.41 -50.84
CA ASN A 969 18.19 -16.57 -49.90
C ASN A 969 17.99 -15.13 -50.42
N GLU A 970 18.89 -14.63 -51.26
CA GLU A 970 18.76 -13.33 -51.92
C GLU A 970 17.99 -13.38 -53.25
N LYS A 971 17.62 -14.58 -53.74
CA LYS A 971 16.88 -14.75 -54.99
C LYS A 971 15.38 -14.42 -54.79
N PRO A 972 14.83 -13.38 -55.45
CA PRO A 972 13.44 -12.94 -55.23
C PRO A 972 12.37 -14.00 -55.49
N ASN A 973 12.65 -14.96 -56.38
CA ASN A 973 11.71 -16.00 -56.79
C ASN A 973 12.18 -17.41 -56.38
N ALA A 974 12.91 -17.54 -55.26
CA ALA A 974 13.28 -18.86 -54.73
C ALA A 974 12.03 -19.70 -54.44
N THR A 975 11.98 -20.90 -55.01
CA THR A 975 10.89 -21.84 -54.75
C THR A 975 11.16 -22.66 -53.50
N LEU A 976 10.11 -23.10 -52.79
CA LEU A 976 10.26 -23.99 -51.63
C LEU A 976 11.03 -25.27 -51.97
N LYS A 977 10.94 -25.74 -53.22
CA LYS A 977 11.68 -26.91 -53.68
C LYS A 977 13.19 -26.63 -53.73
N GLU A 978 13.60 -25.53 -54.34
CA GLU A 978 15.01 -25.10 -54.39
C GLU A 978 15.56 -24.90 -52.96
N VAL A 979 14.75 -24.31 -52.06
CA VAL A 979 15.10 -24.12 -50.65
C VAL A 979 15.33 -25.45 -49.93
N LYS A 980 14.42 -26.41 -50.09
CA LYS A 980 14.56 -27.74 -49.46
C LYS A 980 15.78 -28.49 -49.99
N GLU A 981 16.07 -28.39 -51.29
CA GLU A 981 17.28 -28.96 -51.89
C GLU A 981 18.55 -28.30 -51.31
N ALA A 982 18.58 -26.98 -51.12
CA ALA A 982 19.72 -26.29 -50.50
C ALA A 982 19.94 -26.68 -49.03
N VAL A 983 18.86 -26.80 -48.24
CA VAL A 983 18.93 -27.28 -46.85
C VAL A 983 19.42 -28.72 -46.78
N GLU A 984 18.95 -29.59 -47.68
CA GLU A 984 19.43 -30.99 -47.76
C GLU A 984 20.92 -31.07 -48.14
N ASN A 985 21.39 -30.20 -49.04
CA ASN A 985 22.81 -30.10 -49.39
C ASN A 985 23.67 -29.67 -48.19
N ILE A 986 23.22 -28.65 -47.44
CA ILE A 986 23.87 -28.22 -46.18
C ILE A 986 23.93 -29.39 -45.19
N ASN A 987 22.79 -30.03 -44.90
CA ASN A 987 22.72 -31.12 -43.94
C ASN A 987 23.60 -32.32 -44.35
N SER A 988 23.66 -32.63 -45.65
CA SER A 988 24.52 -33.70 -46.18
C SER A 988 26.01 -33.37 -46.01
N ALA A 989 26.41 -32.10 -46.19
CA ALA A 989 27.78 -31.65 -45.96
C ALA A 989 28.15 -31.74 -44.47
N ILE A 990 27.23 -31.37 -43.57
CA ILE A 990 27.39 -31.47 -42.11
C ILE A 990 27.54 -32.94 -41.67
N GLU A 991 26.70 -33.83 -42.20
CA GLU A 991 26.74 -35.26 -41.87
C GLU A 991 28.07 -35.89 -42.33
N ALA A 992 28.55 -35.53 -43.53
CA ALA A 992 29.83 -36.00 -44.04
C ALA A 992 31.01 -35.60 -43.13
N LEU A 993 31.03 -34.35 -42.63
CA LEU A 993 32.03 -33.87 -41.65
C LEU A 993 31.93 -34.61 -40.30
N SER A 994 30.72 -34.97 -39.87
CA SER A 994 30.49 -35.69 -38.62
C SER A 994 30.94 -37.15 -38.68
N LEU A 995 30.74 -37.81 -39.83
CA LEU A 995 31.20 -39.19 -40.07
C LEU A 995 32.73 -39.30 -40.15
N GLU A 996 33.42 -38.27 -40.64
CA GLU A 996 34.88 -38.19 -40.62
C GLU A 996 35.41 -38.24 -39.18
N LYS A 997 34.80 -37.48 -38.25
CA LYS A 997 35.15 -37.49 -36.82
C LYS A 997 35.04 -38.88 -36.19
N ILE A 998 33.97 -39.62 -36.50
CA ILE A 998 33.76 -40.98 -35.99
C ILE A 998 34.82 -41.95 -36.56
N THR A 999 35.21 -41.76 -37.82
CA THR A 999 36.21 -42.62 -38.47
C THR A 999 37.62 -42.36 -37.93
N GLU A 1000 37.95 -41.11 -37.59
CA GLU A 1000 39.17 -40.74 -36.88
C GLU A 1000 39.20 -41.26 -35.43
N GLU A 1001 38.07 -41.18 -34.70
CA GLU A 1001 37.95 -41.72 -33.32
C GLU A 1001 37.99 -43.26 -33.27
N ILE A 1002 37.58 -43.97 -34.32
CA ILE A 1002 37.70 -45.44 -34.43
C ILE A 1002 39.12 -45.87 -34.87
N ALA A 1003 39.85 -44.99 -35.58
CA ALA A 1003 41.22 -45.23 -36.03
C ALA A 1003 42.30 -44.89 -34.98
N ALA A 1004 41.97 -44.04 -34.00
CA ALA A 1004 42.76 -43.73 -32.80
C ALA A 1004 42.58 -44.78 -31.70
#